data_AF-A0A2V9Z007-F1
#
_entry.id   AF-A0A2V9Z007-F1
#
_cell.length_a   1.000
_cell.length_b   1.000
_cell.length_c   1.000
_cell.angle_alpha   90.00
_cell.angle_beta   90.00
_cell.angle_gamma   90.00
#
_symmetry.space_group_name_H-M   'P 1'
#
loop_
_entity.id
_entity.type
_entity.pdbx_description
1 polymer ?
#
loop_
_entity_poly.entity_id
_entity_poly.type
_entity_poly.pdbx_seq_one_letter_code
_entity_poly.pdbx_strand_id
1 'polypeptide(L)'
;AIVQGAQGSSINAPDKVVALLTDFPTQSEPVSGLERGAVTLSERMLRRDVLPPWTAAITKNGALGVMAGYPEVEDVPAHASKKWLNDILRQELGFKGIVVSEGEGFGSLIYEGIVPTQKEAGILALRAGVDLNITYEPAYMGPLIENVKEGRVPIELIDRAVRRVLELKFRLGLFEDPYVDVTHAKQLVHSKEHQQLALEAAREGIVLLKNQGNLLPLRKDVKSLAVIGPNVNSISNLFGDYSPQVVLQHVDTVLDGIKAKVSRATSVVYAKGCAINDQDKSSIERAVQAAQDANVAVVVLGEQSRREGDDAKHLPPPTDGEGYDVASLDLTGVQEDLLRAIQATGTPTVLVLINGRPLSIRWAAEHVPAILEAWQPGERGAEAIADVLFGDYNPSGRLAITIPRSVGQLPAYYSYHPSKAYWINGGWTHTNGYVDMPGTPLYPFGYGRSYTNFHYSNLRIEPSEIHPDGETHVSVDIENSGKQAGVETVQLYLREHFTPVATPVKQLRGFERLQLEPGQKKTVRFTLGAEELKLLARGLCFSRTKAIFCLRCDDWKLFGRCRCQEKFGSKRPESSIWSRSSISSARECRNREQLGRPLNRFLHPAAGASVKSQDNSCRPASAPRRCHLSSRAFTPWTKRRLTQPPVLYVLYANPHPSAAAGLTCAMKWTNSRSDSPPLNR
;
A
#
# COMPACT_ATOMS: atom_id res chain seq x y z
N ALA A 1 17.79 5.43 -3.24
CA ALA A 1 17.31 4.64 -4.40
C ALA A 1 16.98 5.58 -5.57
N ILE A 2 15.71 5.79 -5.95
CA ILE A 2 15.29 6.49 -7.20
C ILE A 2 16.11 7.77 -7.49
N VAL A 3 16.10 8.74 -6.57
CA VAL A 3 16.84 10.01 -6.73
C VAL A 3 18.32 9.81 -6.98
N GLN A 4 18.97 8.87 -6.28
CA GLN A 4 20.40 8.57 -6.45
C GLN A 4 20.70 7.85 -7.77
N GLY A 5 19.81 6.97 -8.21
CA GLY A 5 19.96 6.27 -9.50
C GLY A 5 19.85 7.23 -10.69
N ALA A 6 18.85 8.11 -10.65
CA ALA A 6 18.61 9.13 -11.67
C ALA A 6 19.66 10.25 -11.65
N GLN A 7 19.88 10.90 -10.49
CA GLN A 7 20.71 12.11 -10.38
C GLN A 7 22.19 11.83 -10.14
N GLY A 8 22.54 10.65 -9.60
CA GLY A 8 23.92 10.31 -9.23
C GLY A 8 24.50 11.25 -8.16
N SER A 9 25.82 11.42 -8.19
CA SER A 9 26.54 12.45 -7.43
C SER A 9 26.69 13.76 -8.20
N SER A 10 26.49 13.75 -9.52
CA SER A 10 26.53 14.94 -10.39
C SER A 10 25.51 14.80 -11.52
N ILE A 11 24.59 15.76 -11.62
CA ILE A 11 23.47 15.72 -12.56
C ILE A 11 23.85 16.05 -14.01
N ASN A 12 25.03 16.63 -14.24
CA ASN A 12 25.59 16.90 -15.57
C ASN A 12 26.41 15.73 -16.15
N ALA A 13 26.42 14.57 -15.48
CA ALA A 13 27.03 13.37 -16.05
C ALA A 13 26.13 12.85 -17.20
N PRO A 14 26.71 12.33 -18.31
CA PRO A 14 25.97 11.99 -19.52
C PRO A 14 24.98 10.83 -19.37
N ASP A 15 25.04 10.10 -18.25
CA ASP A 15 24.15 8.99 -17.88
C ASP A 15 23.18 9.34 -16.74
N LYS A 16 22.93 10.64 -16.49
CA LYS A 16 22.09 11.14 -15.38
C LYS A 16 20.97 12.08 -15.85
N VAL A 17 19.92 12.10 -15.04
CA VAL A 17 18.71 12.92 -15.24
C VAL A 17 18.21 13.46 -13.91
N VAL A 18 17.48 14.57 -13.93
CA VAL A 18 16.80 15.09 -12.73
C VAL A 18 15.64 14.18 -12.37
N ALA A 19 15.60 13.74 -11.11
CA ALA A 19 14.45 13.01 -10.58
C ALA A 19 13.31 14.00 -10.29
N LEU A 20 12.17 13.78 -10.93
CA LEU A 20 10.93 14.50 -10.66
C LEU A 20 10.01 13.59 -9.85
N LEU A 21 9.59 14.07 -8.67
CA LEU A 21 8.81 13.31 -7.71
C LEU A 21 7.34 13.74 -7.75
N THR A 22 6.44 12.77 -7.82
CA THR A 22 4.97 12.93 -7.86
C THR A 22 4.31 12.21 -6.69
N ASP A 23 3.26 12.73 -6.05
CA ASP A 23 2.60 14.04 -6.22
C ASP A 23 2.59 14.80 -4.90
N PHE A 24 3.03 16.07 -4.91
CA PHE A 24 3.25 16.81 -3.67
C PHE A 24 2.04 17.68 -3.28
N PRO A 25 1.60 17.66 -2.01
CA PRO A 25 2.14 16.86 -0.90
C PRO A 25 1.66 15.40 -0.92
N THR A 26 0.53 15.12 -1.57
CA THR A 26 -0.03 13.78 -1.79
C THR A 26 -1.06 13.78 -2.92
N GLN A 27 -1.24 12.63 -3.55
CA GLN A 27 -2.45 12.23 -4.28
C GLN A 27 -3.09 10.95 -3.68
N SER A 28 -2.47 10.38 -2.65
CA SER A 28 -2.92 9.16 -1.98
C SER A 28 -4.04 9.42 -0.96
N GLU A 29 -4.91 8.41 -0.80
CA GLU A 29 -6.10 8.41 0.08
C GLU A 29 -7.12 9.54 -0.21
N PRO A 30 -7.53 9.77 -1.48
CA PRO A 30 -8.63 10.70 -1.77
C PRO A 30 -9.95 10.17 -1.22
N VAL A 31 -10.85 11.08 -0.85
CA VAL A 31 -12.20 10.75 -0.36
C VAL A 31 -12.95 9.96 -1.43
N SER A 32 -13.66 8.91 -0.98
CA SER A 32 -14.35 7.92 -1.83
C SER A 32 -13.45 7.06 -2.72
N GLY A 33 -12.12 7.24 -2.69
CA GLY A 33 -11.20 6.50 -3.57
C GLY A 33 -11.32 6.89 -5.04
N LEU A 34 -11.75 8.12 -5.32
CA LEU A 34 -11.77 8.70 -6.67
C LEU A 34 -10.50 9.53 -6.88
N GLU A 35 -9.84 9.35 -8.02
CA GLU A 35 -8.68 10.11 -8.43
C GLU A 35 -8.96 11.62 -8.38
N ARG A 36 -7.93 12.41 -8.03
CA ARG A 36 -7.98 13.88 -7.91
C ARG A 36 -8.94 14.42 -6.82
N GLY A 37 -9.68 13.54 -6.15
CA GLY A 37 -10.64 13.89 -5.10
C GLY A 37 -9.99 14.39 -3.81
N ALA A 38 -10.77 15.17 -3.07
CA ALA A 38 -10.48 15.77 -1.76
C ALA A 38 -9.61 14.91 -0.81
N VAL A 39 -8.61 15.51 -0.16
CA VAL A 39 -7.73 14.83 0.80
C VAL A 39 -7.98 15.35 2.21
N THR A 40 -8.68 14.54 3.00
CA THR A 40 -9.08 14.86 4.39
C THR A 40 -8.05 14.43 5.45
N LEU A 41 -6.82 14.11 5.03
CA LEU A 41 -5.73 13.72 5.92
C LEU A 41 -5.24 14.93 6.73
N SER A 42 -5.28 14.82 8.06
CA SER A 42 -4.71 15.87 8.94
C SER A 42 -3.22 16.11 8.63
N GLU A 43 -2.75 17.35 8.76
CA GLU A 43 -1.33 17.71 8.60
C GLU A 43 -0.40 16.81 9.43
N ARG A 44 -0.85 16.34 10.60
CA ARG A 44 -0.12 15.39 11.43
C ARG A 44 0.11 14.03 10.74
N MET A 45 -0.90 13.51 10.04
CA MET A 45 -0.78 12.26 9.28
C MET A 45 0.09 12.47 8.04
N LEU A 46 -0.14 13.57 7.29
CA LEU A 46 0.71 13.94 6.16
C LEU A 46 2.19 14.00 6.58
N ARG A 47 2.53 14.71 7.66
CA ARG A 47 3.89 14.79 8.20
C ARG A 47 4.46 13.46 8.72
N ARG A 48 3.62 12.56 9.24
CA ARG A 48 4.06 11.27 9.84
C ARG A 48 4.25 10.17 8.81
N ASP A 49 3.33 10.07 7.85
CA ASP A 49 3.17 8.90 6.99
C ASP A 49 3.45 9.20 5.52
N VAL A 50 3.17 10.42 5.05
CA VAL A 50 3.31 10.80 3.63
C VAL A 50 4.59 11.59 3.32
N LEU A 51 4.97 12.56 4.17
CA LEU A 51 6.21 13.33 4.00
C LEU A 51 7.54 12.59 4.28
N PRO A 52 7.64 11.42 4.94
CA PRO A 52 8.92 10.71 5.08
C PRO A 52 9.68 10.43 3.77
N PRO A 53 9.08 9.88 2.70
CA PRO A 53 9.76 9.72 1.41
C PRO A 53 10.23 11.06 0.81
N TRP A 54 9.39 12.09 0.81
CA TRP A 54 9.74 13.44 0.35
C TRP A 54 10.93 14.03 1.13
N THR A 55 10.89 13.91 2.45
CA THR A 55 11.97 14.37 3.34
C THR A 55 13.27 13.64 3.00
N ALA A 56 13.25 12.31 2.86
CA ALA A 56 14.43 11.54 2.50
C ALA A 56 14.96 11.92 1.09
N ALA A 57 14.07 12.08 0.11
CA ALA A 57 14.42 12.41 -1.26
C ALA A 57 15.05 13.82 -1.38
N ILE A 58 14.48 14.82 -0.71
CA ILE A 58 14.96 16.21 -0.77
C ILE A 58 16.19 16.38 0.13
N THR A 59 16.06 16.10 1.44
CA THR A 59 17.10 16.46 2.43
C THR A 59 18.33 15.55 2.43
N LYS A 60 18.17 14.26 2.11
CA LYS A 60 19.28 13.28 2.13
C LYS A 60 19.84 12.97 0.74
N ASN A 61 19.05 13.20 -0.33
CA ASN A 61 19.42 12.80 -1.70
C ASN A 61 19.36 13.96 -2.71
N GLY A 62 18.97 15.17 -2.29
CA GLY A 62 19.03 16.37 -3.13
C GLY A 62 18.14 16.35 -4.37
N ALA A 63 16.94 15.78 -4.29
CA ALA A 63 15.96 15.80 -5.39
C ALA A 63 15.70 17.21 -5.93
N LEU A 64 15.57 17.36 -7.26
CA LEU A 64 15.48 18.66 -7.94
C LEU A 64 14.20 18.89 -8.78
N GLY A 65 13.31 17.89 -8.88
CA GLY A 65 11.99 18.05 -9.46
C GLY A 65 10.89 17.60 -8.51
N VAL A 66 9.80 18.36 -8.45
CA VAL A 66 8.57 18.03 -7.72
C VAL A 66 7.37 18.39 -8.59
N MET A 67 6.38 17.51 -8.68
CA MET A 67 5.08 17.82 -9.24
C MET A 67 4.13 18.29 -8.13
N ALA A 68 3.36 19.35 -8.39
CA ALA A 68 2.20 19.70 -7.59
C ALA A 68 1.04 18.76 -7.94
N GLY A 69 0.51 18.02 -6.96
CA GLY A 69 -0.58 17.07 -7.17
C GLY A 69 -1.94 17.75 -7.42
N TYR A 70 -2.91 17.00 -7.95
CA TYR A 70 -4.25 17.54 -8.20
C TYR A 70 -5.05 17.94 -6.95
N PRO A 71 -5.14 17.12 -5.87
CA PRO A 71 -6.20 17.30 -4.88
C PRO A 71 -6.14 18.61 -4.10
N GLU A 72 -7.31 19.01 -3.58
CA GLU A 72 -7.34 19.88 -2.43
C GLU A 72 -6.75 19.18 -1.19
N VAL A 73 -6.00 19.94 -0.40
CA VAL A 73 -5.57 19.57 0.93
C VAL A 73 -5.86 20.73 1.86
N GLU A 74 -6.80 20.56 2.80
CA GLU A 74 -7.32 21.62 3.68
C GLU A 74 -8.04 22.74 2.91
N ASP A 75 -8.96 22.34 2.01
CA ASP A 75 -9.81 23.16 1.14
C ASP A 75 -9.04 23.99 0.09
N VAL A 76 -7.78 23.62 -0.21
CA VAL A 76 -6.92 24.32 -1.18
C VAL A 76 -6.21 23.34 -2.13
N PRO A 77 -6.50 23.34 -3.44
CA PRO A 77 -5.77 22.56 -4.44
C PRO A 77 -4.26 22.82 -4.39
N ALA A 78 -3.45 21.76 -4.44
CA ALA A 78 -2.01 21.88 -4.19
C ALA A 78 -1.31 22.86 -5.14
N HIS A 79 -1.74 22.99 -6.41
CA HIS A 79 -1.26 24.00 -7.35
C HIS A 79 -1.35 25.44 -6.82
N ALA A 80 -2.34 25.79 -5.99
CA ALA A 80 -2.47 27.11 -5.36
C ALA A 80 -1.99 27.15 -3.89
N SER A 81 -1.56 26.03 -3.31
CA SER A 81 -1.22 25.98 -1.88
C SER A 81 0.19 26.49 -1.60
N LYS A 82 0.29 27.76 -1.20
CA LYS A 82 1.54 28.34 -0.67
C LYS A 82 2.07 27.57 0.55
N LYS A 83 1.18 27.09 1.44
CA LYS A 83 1.53 26.30 2.62
C LYS A 83 2.38 25.09 2.21
N TRP A 84 1.91 24.31 1.25
CA TRP A 84 2.61 23.13 0.78
C TRP A 84 3.81 23.50 -0.12
N LEU A 85 3.61 24.22 -1.22
CA LEU A 85 4.65 24.43 -2.25
C LEU A 85 5.76 25.42 -1.89
N ASN A 86 5.60 26.22 -0.84
CA ASN A 86 6.59 27.21 -0.41
C ASN A 86 6.97 27.02 1.05
N ASP A 87 6.02 27.13 1.98
CA ASP A 87 6.34 27.15 3.41
C ASP A 87 6.89 25.78 3.85
N ILE A 88 6.23 24.67 3.51
CA ILE A 88 6.73 23.31 3.82
C ILE A 88 7.81 22.86 2.83
N LEU A 89 7.54 22.86 1.52
CA LEU A 89 8.47 22.31 0.53
C LEU A 89 9.81 23.04 0.48
N ARG A 90 9.81 24.38 0.50
CA ARG A 90 11.02 25.19 0.24
C ARG A 90 11.65 25.76 1.50
N GLN A 91 10.86 26.17 2.49
CA GLN A 91 11.39 26.74 3.73
C GLN A 91 11.70 25.64 4.77
N GLU A 92 10.78 24.72 5.06
CA GLU A 92 11.04 23.62 5.99
C GLU A 92 11.93 22.51 5.41
N LEU A 93 11.57 21.93 4.25
CA LEU A 93 12.34 20.83 3.63
C LEU A 93 13.54 21.32 2.81
N GLY A 94 13.68 22.63 2.61
CA GLY A 94 14.84 23.24 1.97
C GLY A 94 14.96 23.04 0.46
N PHE A 95 13.90 22.58 -0.23
CA PHE A 95 13.94 22.22 -1.66
C PHE A 95 14.51 23.32 -2.57
N LYS A 96 15.50 22.95 -3.39
CA LYS A 96 16.24 23.84 -4.31
C LYS A 96 15.93 23.60 -5.79
N GLY A 97 14.93 22.78 -6.10
CA GLY A 97 14.55 22.43 -7.46
C GLY A 97 13.39 23.25 -8.04
N ILE A 98 12.89 22.76 -9.18
CA ILE A 98 11.68 23.27 -9.84
C ILE A 98 10.43 22.57 -9.32
N VAL A 99 9.33 23.31 -9.21
CA VAL A 99 7.99 22.70 -9.11
C VAL A 99 7.31 22.77 -10.48
N VAL A 100 6.87 21.64 -10.99
CA VAL A 100 6.01 21.55 -12.18
C VAL A 100 4.55 21.40 -11.76
N SER A 101 3.61 21.81 -12.62
CA SER A 101 2.23 21.37 -12.49
C SER A 101 2.10 19.88 -12.85
N GLU A 102 1.11 19.19 -12.28
CA GLU A 102 0.44 18.10 -13.01
C GLU A 102 -0.15 18.60 -14.34
N GLY A 103 -0.33 17.69 -15.29
CA GLY A 103 -1.00 17.93 -16.57
C GLY A 103 -2.47 18.29 -16.38
N GLU A 104 -2.95 19.33 -17.06
CA GLU A 104 -4.28 19.92 -16.84
C GLU A 104 -4.54 20.36 -15.37
N GLY A 105 -3.50 20.39 -14.53
CA GLY A 105 -3.64 20.54 -13.08
C GLY A 105 -4.12 21.91 -12.64
N PHE A 106 -4.01 22.94 -13.50
CA PHE A 106 -4.65 24.24 -13.26
C PHE A 106 -6.18 24.18 -13.38
N GLY A 107 -6.72 23.15 -14.02
CA GLY A 107 -8.15 22.85 -14.04
C GLY A 107 -8.75 22.56 -12.66
N SER A 108 -7.95 22.07 -11.70
CA SER A 108 -8.37 21.85 -10.30
C SER A 108 -8.98 23.10 -9.67
N LEU A 109 -8.35 24.26 -9.90
CA LEU A 109 -8.80 25.54 -9.36
C LEU A 109 -10.14 25.99 -9.97
N ILE A 110 -10.54 25.44 -11.12
CA ILE A 110 -11.79 25.76 -11.80
C ILE A 110 -12.91 24.81 -11.35
N TYR A 111 -12.67 23.49 -11.35
CA TYR A 111 -13.72 22.54 -10.97
C TYR A 111 -14.03 22.56 -9.47
N GLU A 112 -13.05 22.92 -8.62
CA GLU A 112 -13.27 23.22 -7.19
C GLU A 112 -13.89 24.63 -6.95
N GLY A 113 -14.17 25.39 -8.01
CA GLY A 113 -14.84 26.69 -7.93
C GLY A 113 -14.00 27.83 -7.31
N ILE A 114 -12.69 27.65 -7.16
CA ILE A 114 -11.77 28.67 -6.60
C ILE A 114 -11.63 29.86 -7.55
N VAL A 115 -11.62 29.62 -8.86
CA VAL A 115 -11.51 30.64 -9.90
C VAL A 115 -12.37 30.35 -11.14
N PRO A 116 -12.87 31.36 -11.86
CA PRO A 116 -13.76 31.15 -13.00
C PRO A 116 -13.03 30.70 -14.28
N THR A 117 -11.73 31.01 -14.43
CA THR A 117 -10.96 30.69 -15.64
C THR A 117 -9.50 30.36 -15.33
N GLN A 118 -8.82 29.76 -16.31
CA GLN A 118 -7.39 29.52 -16.23
C GLN A 118 -6.55 30.82 -16.14
N LYS A 119 -7.06 31.97 -16.58
CA LYS A 119 -6.38 33.26 -16.42
C LYS A 119 -6.16 33.56 -14.95
N GLU A 120 -7.19 33.41 -14.13
CA GLU A 120 -7.10 33.56 -12.67
C GLU A 120 -6.26 32.43 -12.03
N ALA A 121 -6.39 31.19 -12.51
CA ALA A 121 -5.64 30.03 -12.00
C ALA A 121 -4.13 30.23 -12.07
N GLY A 122 -3.62 30.74 -13.19
CA GLY A 122 -2.19 31.02 -13.39
C GLY A 122 -1.61 32.00 -12.38
N ILE A 123 -2.41 33.00 -11.95
CA ILE A 123 -2.01 33.96 -10.90
C ILE A 123 -1.77 33.23 -9.57
N LEU A 124 -2.71 32.38 -9.17
CA LEU A 124 -2.64 31.65 -7.90
C LEU A 124 -1.47 30.67 -7.90
N ALA A 125 -1.31 29.88 -8.96
CA ALA A 125 -0.26 28.87 -9.01
C ALA A 125 1.15 29.45 -9.04
N LEU A 126 1.36 30.53 -9.81
CA LEU A 126 2.65 31.21 -9.82
C LEU A 126 2.97 31.87 -8.46
N ARG A 127 1.96 32.40 -7.76
CA ARG A 127 2.12 32.91 -6.38
C ARG A 127 2.44 31.79 -5.38
N ALA A 128 1.79 30.64 -5.49
CA ALA A 128 1.98 29.49 -4.62
C ALA A 128 3.40 28.91 -4.71
N GLY A 129 3.93 28.78 -5.92
CA GLY A 129 5.32 28.35 -6.13
C GLY A 129 5.57 27.35 -7.26
N VAL A 130 4.57 27.10 -8.11
CA VAL A 130 4.74 26.41 -9.40
C VAL A 130 5.67 27.27 -10.28
N ASP A 131 6.62 26.62 -10.95
CA ASP A 131 7.63 27.27 -11.78
C ASP A 131 7.47 26.95 -13.27
N LEU A 132 6.89 25.80 -13.61
CA LEU A 132 6.74 25.30 -14.98
C LEU A 132 5.39 24.61 -15.16
N ASN A 133 4.78 24.77 -16.33
CA ASN A 133 3.63 23.98 -16.76
C ASN A 133 4.11 22.78 -17.58
N ILE A 134 3.65 21.56 -17.26
CA ILE A 134 4.00 20.35 -18.01
C ILE A 134 3.14 20.15 -19.26
N THR A 135 1.90 20.67 -19.24
CA THR A 135 0.95 20.67 -20.35
C THR A 135 0.90 22.04 -21.04
N TYR A 136 0.41 22.13 -22.28
CA TYR A 136 0.23 23.42 -22.95
C TYR A 136 -1.11 24.06 -22.55
N GLU A 137 -1.18 24.62 -21.34
CA GLU A 137 -2.43 25.20 -20.81
C GLU A 137 -2.46 26.74 -20.83
N PRO A 138 -3.61 27.36 -21.16
CA PRO A 138 -3.82 28.81 -21.12
C PRO A 138 -3.28 29.54 -19.88
N ALA A 139 -3.37 28.94 -18.69
CA ALA A 139 -2.95 29.54 -17.42
C ALA A 139 -1.52 30.10 -17.43
N TYR A 140 -0.60 29.45 -18.16
CA TYR A 140 0.83 29.83 -18.28
C TYR A 140 1.21 30.28 -19.70
N MET A 141 0.23 30.51 -20.59
CA MET A 141 0.42 30.98 -21.97
C MET A 141 -0.07 32.44 -22.12
N GLY A 142 -0.86 32.75 -23.15
CA GLY A 142 -1.37 34.11 -23.43
C GLY A 142 -2.01 34.82 -22.22
N PRO A 143 -2.94 34.18 -21.50
CA PRO A 143 -3.52 34.73 -20.26
C PRO A 143 -2.50 35.14 -19.18
N LEU A 144 -1.35 34.47 -19.05
CA LEU A 144 -0.31 34.90 -18.10
C LEU A 144 0.36 36.21 -18.54
N ILE A 145 0.58 36.37 -19.85
CA ILE A 145 1.12 37.62 -20.43
C ILE A 145 0.13 38.78 -20.19
N GLU A 146 -1.17 38.53 -20.34
CA GLU A 146 -2.22 39.50 -20.00
C GLU A 146 -2.18 39.87 -18.52
N ASN A 147 -2.13 38.89 -17.61
CA ASN A 147 -2.05 39.13 -16.16
C ASN A 147 -0.82 39.98 -15.75
N VAL A 148 0.32 39.82 -16.43
CA VAL A 148 1.51 40.66 -16.20
C VAL A 148 1.27 42.09 -16.69
N LYS A 149 0.72 42.25 -17.92
CA LYS A 149 0.39 43.57 -18.48
C LYS A 149 -0.68 44.33 -17.68
N GLU A 150 -1.62 43.59 -17.08
CA GLU A 150 -2.67 44.10 -16.18
C GLU A 150 -2.15 44.38 -14.76
N GLY A 151 -0.89 44.08 -14.44
CA GLY A 151 -0.31 44.23 -13.10
C GLY A 151 -0.84 43.24 -12.05
N ARG A 152 -1.61 42.22 -12.46
CA ARG A 152 -2.16 41.17 -11.58
C ARG A 152 -1.08 40.17 -11.16
N VAL A 153 -0.05 40.00 -11.98
CA VAL A 153 1.16 39.22 -11.69
C VAL A 153 2.38 40.15 -11.70
N PRO A 154 3.08 40.33 -10.56
CA PRO A 154 4.38 41.01 -10.52
C PRO A 154 5.43 40.24 -11.34
N ILE A 155 6.26 40.97 -12.10
CA ILE A 155 7.26 40.37 -13.01
C ILE A 155 8.30 39.54 -12.26
N GLU A 156 8.56 39.87 -10.99
CA GLU A 156 9.51 39.18 -10.12
C GLU A 156 9.10 37.71 -9.87
N LEU A 157 7.80 37.38 -9.98
CA LEU A 157 7.32 36.00 -9.91
C LEU A 157 7.65 35.20 -11.19
N ILE A 158 7.62 35.85 -12.35
CA ILE A 158 8.06 35.29 -13.63
C ILE A 158 9.58 35.08 -13.57
N ASP A 159 10.34 36.11 -13.17
CA ASP A 159 11.79 36.04 -13.00
C ASP A 159 12.22 34.92 -12.04
N ARG A 160 11.47 34.70 -10.95
CA ARG A 160 11.70 33.60 -10.01
C ARG A 160 11.53 32.23 -10.67
N ALA A 161 10.45 32.02 -11.41
CA ALA A 161 10.17 30.76 -12.11
C ALA A 161 11.20 30.49 -13.22
N VAL A 162 11.43 31.48 -14.09
CA VAL A 162 12.41 31.41 -15.18
C VAL A 162 13.82 31.16 -14.64
N ARG A 163 14.25 31.89 -13.60
CA ARG A 163 15.58 31.69 -12.97
C ARG A 163 15.79 30.25 -12.54
N ARG A 164 14.82 29.61 -11.88
CA ARG A 164 14.94 28.21 -11.43
C ARG A 164 15.07 27.22 -12.58
N VAL A 165 14.27 27.41 -13.64
CA VAL A 165 14.35 26.55 -14.84
C VAL A 165 15.68 26.72 -15.57
N LEU A 166 16.17 27.95 -15.72
CA LEU A 166 17.47 28.21 -16.35
C LEU A 166 18.65 27.76 -15.48
N GLU A 167 18.58 27.95 -14.16
CA GLU A 167 19.58 27.43 -13.21
C GLU A 167 19.69 25.91 -13.29
N LEU A 168 18.54 25.20 -13.37
CA LEU A 168 18.57 23.74 -13.52
C LEU A 168 19.19 23.31 -14.85
N LYS A 169 18.88 23.98 -15.96
CA LYS A 169 19.51 23.73 -17.27
C LYS A 169 21.02 23.99 -17.25
N PHE A 170 21.46 25.05 -16.57
CA PHE A 170 22.89 25.35 -16.38
C PHE A 170 23.59 24.28 -15.54
N ARG A 171 22.96 23.84 -14.44
CA ARG A 171 23.49 22.75 -13.60
C ARG A 171 23.51 21.38 -14.28
N LEU A 172 22.71 21.20 -15.34
CA LEU A 172 22.73 20.02 -16.22
C LEU A 172 23.80 20.13 -17.34
N GLY A 173 24.42 21.28 -17.56
CA GLY A 173 25.38 21.50 -18.66
C GLY A 173 24.73 21.76 -20.03
N LEU A 174 23.41 21.99 -20.09
CA LEU A 174 22.65 22.11 -21.35
C LEU A 174 22.87 23.44 -22.09
N PHE A 175 23.66 24.36 -21.55
CA PHE A 175 24.10 25.55 -22.29
C PHE A 175 25.43 25.32 -23.01
N GLU A 176 26.23 24.39 -22.50
CA GLU A 176 27.53 23.99 -23.02
C GLU A 176 27.40 22.83 -24.03
N ASP A 177 26.60 21.81 -23.70
CA ASP A 177 26.27 20.68 -24.59
C ASP A 177 24.77 20.30 -24.46
N PRO A 178 23.92 20.72 -25.40
CA PRO A 178 22.48 20.44 -25.38
C PRO A 178 22.11 19.12 -26.09
N TYR A 179 23.07 18.33 -26.59
CA TYR A 179 22.79 17.22 -27.50
C TYR A 179 23.05 15.83 -26.88
N VAL A 180 22.34 14.82 -27.39
CA VAL A 180 22.57 13.41 -27.02
C VAL A 180 23.30 12.67 -28.15
N ASP A 181 24.25 11.79 -27.81
CA ASP A 181 24.80 10.83 -28.77
C ASP A 181 23.77 9.75 -29.08
N VAL A 182 23.08 9.93 -30.22
CA VAL A 182 22.08 8.99 -30.74
C VAL A 182 22.69 7.63 -31.10
N THR A 183 23.97 7.56 -31.44
CA THR A 183 24.66 6.28 -31.75
C THR A 183 24.88 5.49 -30.49
N HIS A 184 25.40 6.13 -29.43
CA HIS A 184 25.56 5.51 -28.12
C HIS A 184 24.20 5.12 -27.52
N ALA A 185 23.20 6.00 -27.56
CA ALA A 185 21.86 5.73 -27.04
C ALA A 185 21.22 4.47 -27.69
N LYS A 186 21.39 4.27 -29.00
CA LYS A 186 20.92 3.06 -29.70
C LYS A 186 21.64 1.77 -29.30
N GLN A 187 22.86 1.84 -28.79
CA GLN A 187 23.59 0.68 -28.27
C GLN A 187 23.18 0.35 -26.82
N LEU A 188 22.81 1.37 -26.05
CA LEU A 188 22.51 1.28 -24.62
C LEU A 188 21.03 0.95 -24.32
N VAL A 189 20.09 1.55 -25.04
CA VAL A 189 18.65 1.30 -24.84
C VAL A 189 18.31 -0.14 -25.21
N HIS A 190 17.63 -0.85 -24.30
CA HIS A 190 17.26 -2.27 -24.45
C HIS A 190 18.47 -3.20 -24.73
N SER A 191 19.65 -2.87 -24.17
CA SER A 191 20.82 -3.75 -24.13
C SER A 191 20.53 -5.08 -23.42
N LYS A 192 21.41 -6.08 -23.58
CA LYS A 192 21.26 -7.38 -22.89
C LYS A 192 21.31 -7.24 -21.38
N GLU A 193 22.13 -6.30 -20.91
CA GLU A 193 22.34 -5.98 -19.51
C GLU A 193 21.08 -5.33 -18.91
N HIS A 194 20.42 -4.43 -19.66
CA HIS A 194 19.14 -3.85 -19.24
C HIS A 194 18.00 -4.88 -19.26
N GLN A 195 17.93 -5.74 -20.27
CA GLN A 195 16.98 -6.84 -20.30
C GLN A 195 17.18 -7.82 -19.12
N GLN A 196 18.43 -8.15 -18.79
CA GLN A 196 18.75 -9.00 -17.65
C GLN A 196 18.34 -8.34 -16.32
N LEU A 197 18.57 -7.03 -16.16
CA LEU A 197 18.12 -6.28 -14.99
C LEU A 197 16.58 -6.21 -14.90
N ALA A 198 15.87 -6.06 -16.01
CA ALA A 198 14.41 -6.10 -16.05
C ALA A 198 13.87 -7.49 -15.64
N LEU A 199 14.51 -8.57 -16.09
CA LEU A 199 14.20 -9.94 -15.70
C LEU A 199 14.45 -10.19 -14.21
N GLU A 200 15.55 -9.69 -13.66
CA GLU A 200 15.85 -9.76 -12.24
C GLU A 200 14.81 -8.99 -11.41
N ALA A 201 14.50 -7.74 -11.77
CA ALA A 201 13.49 -6.95 -11.09
C ALA A 201 12.09 -7.63 -11.11
N ALA A 202 11.70 -8.22 -12.24
CA ALA A 202 10.45 -8.95 -12.37
C ALA A 202 10.43 -10.21 -11.48
N ARG A 203 11.49 -11.02 -11.49
CA ARG A 203 11.64 -12.21 -10.62
C ARG A 203 11.56 -11.85 -9.13
N GLU A 204 12.23 -10.78 -8.72
CA GLU A 204 12.24 -10.30 -7.33
C GLU A 204 10.91 -9.69 -6.89
N GLY A 205 10.13 -9.13 -7.83
CA GLY A 205 8.81 -8.54 -7.56
C GLY A 205 7.68 -9.56 -7.35
N ILE A 206 7.78 -10.76 -7.95
CA ILE A 206 6.74 -11.79 -7.86
C ILE A 206 6.60 -12.33 -6.43
N VAL A 207 5.36 -12.32 -5.92
CA VAL A 207 5.02 -12.73 -4.54
C VAL A 207 4.24 -14.03 -4.55
N LEU A 208 4.77 -15.07 -3.91
CA LEU A 208 4.04 -16.32 -3.68
C LEU A 208 3.04 -16.16 -2.53
N LEU A 209 1.75 -16.00 -2.84
CA LEU A 209 0.70 -15.77 -1.84
C LEU A 209 0.24 -17.08 -1.17
N LYS A 210 0.18 -18.18 -1.92
CA LYS A 210 -0.24 -19.50 -1.43
C LYS A 210 0.48 -20.61 -2.20
N ASN A 211 0.84 -21.70 -1.51
CA ASN A 211 1.36 -22.92 -2.12
C ASN A 211 1.01 -24.12 -1.23
N GLN A 212 -0.13 -24.76 -1.51
CA GLN A 212 -0.64 -25.90 -0.77
C GLN A 212 -0.17 -27.21 -1.42
N GLY A 213 0.24 -28.18 -0.61
CA GLY A 213 0.72 -29.48 -1.09
C GLY A 213 2.05 -29.43 -1.84
N ASN A 214 2.76 -28.29 -1.82
CA ASN A 214 3.93 -28.01 -2.66
C ASN A 214 3.66 -28.19 -4.16
N LEU A 215 2.50 -27.71 -4.64
CA LEU A 215 2.14 -27.74 -6.06
C LEU A 215 3.15 -26.97 -6.92
N LEU A 216 3.64 -25.83 -6.43
CA LEU A 216 4.76 -25.11 -7.05
C LEU A 216 6.09 -25.47 -6.37
N PRO A 217 7.20 -25.55 -7.13
CA PRO A 217 7.29 -25.37 -8.58
C PRO A 217 6.75 -26.57 -9.38
N LEU A 218 6.17 -26.28 -10.56
CA LEU A 218 5.72 -27.28 -11.53
C LEU A 218 6.91 -28.01 -12.15
N ARG A 219 6.70 -29.27 -12.53
CA ARG A 219 7.70 -30.03 -13.26
C ARG A 219 7.67 -29.68 -14.75
N LYS A 220 8.86 -29.45 -15.33
CA LYS A 220 9.03 -29.17 -16.77
C LYS A 220 8.66 -30.35 -17.68
N ASP A 221 8.55 -31.56 -17.13
CA ASP A 221 8.15 -32.81 -17.82
C ASP A 221 6.65 -33.17 -17.62
N VAL A 222 5.81 -32.22 -17.18
CA VAL A 222 4.36 -32.41 -17.12
C VAL A 222 3.80 -32.84 -18.48
N LYS A 223 2.88 -33.82 -18.53
CA LYS A 223 2.43 -34.38 -19.82
C LYS A 223 1.44 -33.44 -20.53
N SER A 224 0.47 -32.90 -19.80
CA SER A 224 -0.48 -31.92 -20.31
C SER A 224 -0.68 -30.76 -19.34
N LEU A 225 -0.71 -29.54 -19.89
CA LEU A 225 -0.83 -28.28 -19.17
C LEU A 225 -1.90 -27.41 -19.85
N ALA A 226 -2.93 -27.02 -19.12
CA ALA A 226 -3.85 -25.99 -19.56
C ALA A 226 -3.32 -24.62 -19.14
N VAL A 227 -3.30 -23.66 -20.05
CA VAL A 227 -2.97 -22.26 -19.76
C VAL A 227 -4.21 -21.44 -20.10
N ILE A 228 -4.85 -20.86 -19.09
CA ILE A 228 -6.23 -20.38 -19.17
C ILE A 228 -6.33 -18.92 -18.71
N GLY A 229 -7.16 -18.10 -19.35
CA GLY A 229 -7.50 -16.76 -18.88
C GLY A 229 -7.14 -15.64 -19.86
N PRO A 230 -7.64 -14.42 -19.62
CA PRO A 230 -7.47 -13.30 -20.54
C PRO A 230 -6.01 -12.79 -20.62
N ASN A 231 -5.26 -12.87 -19.52
CA ASN A 231 -3.90 -12.33 -19.42
C ASN A 231 -2.80 -13.31 -19.91
N VAL A 232 -3.18 -14.48 -20.42
CA VAL A 232 -2.24 -15.50 -20.94
C VAL A 232 -1.49 -15.04 -22.20
N ASN A 233 -2.21 -14.35 -23.09
CA ASN A 233 -1.73 -13.96 -24.42
C ASN A 233 -1.93 -12.45 -24.64
N SER A 234 -1.68 -11.65 -23.60
CA SER A 234 -1.64 -10.20 -23.67
C SER A 234 -0.22 -9.72 -23.41
N ILE A 235 0.31 -8.85 -24.27
CA ILE A 235 1.59 -8.18 -24.06
C ILE A 235 1.34 -6.90 -23.26
N SER A 236 0.28 -6.14 -23.60
CA SER A 236 -0.02 -4.86 -22.96
C SER A 236 -0.17 -4.96 -21.45
N ASN A 237 -0.82 -6.03 -20.96
CA ASN A 237 -1.13 -6.17 -19.53
C ASN A 237 0.06 -6.62 -18.69
N LEU A 238 1.18 -7.06 -19.31
CA LEU A 238 2.45 -7.18 -18.59
C LEU A 238 2.99 -5.80 -18.17
N PHE A 239 2.57 -4.73 -18.83
CA PHE A 239 2.98 -3.36 -18.54
C PHE A 239 1.92 -2.59 -17.74
N GLY A 240 2.39 -1.62 -16.94
CA GLY A 240 1.54 -0.61 -16.32
C GLY A 240 1.10 0.49 -17.29
N ASP A 241 0.14 1.28 -16.84
CA ASP A 241 -0.39 2.46 -17.52
C ASP A 241 0.69 3.51 -17.84
N TYR A 242 1.62 3.77 -16.92
CA TYR A 242 2.76 4.70 -17.10
C TYR A 242 3.96 4.14 -17.89
N SER A 243 3.78 3.10 -18.71
CA SER A 243 4.81 2.60 -19.64
C SER A 243 4.74 3.30 -21.02
N PRO A 244 5.69 3.10 -21.96
CA PRO A 244 5.55 3.60 -23.32
C PRO A 244 4.33 3.01 -24.03
N GLN A 245 3.51 3.83 -24.72
CA GLN A 245 2.34 3.36 -25.48
C GLN A 245 2.72 2.57 -26.74
N VAL A 246 3.92 2.81 -27.28
CA VAL A 246 4.50 2.07 -28.40
C VAL A 246 5.73 1.33 -27.90
N VAL A 247 5.64 0.01 -27.88
CA VAL A 247 6.75 -0.91 -27.57
C VAL A 247 7.27 -1.45 -28.90
N LEU A 248 8.54 -1.20 -29.21
CA LEU A 248 9.15 -1.53 -30.51
C LEU A 248 9.92 -2.87 -30.47
N GLN A 249 10.33 -3.31 -29.29
CA GLN A 249 10.95 -4.59 -29.05
C GLN A 249 9.93 -5.73 -29.07
N HIS A 250 10.39 -6.94 -29.40
CA HIS A 250 9.61 -8.15 -29.17
C HIS A 250 9.46 -8.39 -27.66
N VAL A 251 8.25 -8.78 -27.24
CA VAL A 251 7.91 -9.13 -25.85
C VAL A 251 7.15 -10.45 -25.89
N ASP A 252 7.59 -11.41 -25.08
CA ASP A 252 6.94 -12.71 -24.98
C ASP A 252 5.64 -12.62 -24.17
N THR A 253 4.62 -13.39 -24.56
CA THR A 253 3.42 -13.56 -23.72
C THR A 253 3.68 -14.59 -22.61
N VAL A 254 2.84 -14.63 -21.57
CA VAL A 254 2.92 -15.67 -20.53
C VAL A 254 2.83 -17.08 -21.13
N LEU A 255 2.06 -17.25 -22.21
CA LEU A 255 2.00 -18.52 -22.96
C LEU A 255 3.35 -18.89 -23.59
N ASP A 256 4.07 -17.94 -24.15
CA ASP A 256 5.38 -18.17 -24.79
C ASP A 256 6.46 -18.47 -23.75
N GLY A 257 6.48 -17.72 -22.65
CA GLY A 257 7.33 -18.00 -21.49
C GLY A 257 7.11 -19.42 -20.93
N ILE A 258 5.85 -19.85 -20.77
CA ILE A 258 5.51 -21.22 -20.34
C ILE A 258 6.00 -22.26 -21.36
N LYS A 259 5.73 -22.07 -22.66
CA LYS A 259 6.18 -22.98 -23.73
C LYS A 259 7.70 -23.11 -23.79
N ALA A 260 8.44 -22.05 -23.49
CA ALA A 260 9.90 -22.05 -23.47
C ALA A 260 10.50 -22.86 -22.29
N LYS A 261 9.75 -23.08 -21.21
CA LYS A 261 10.20 -23.81 -20.01
C LYS A 261 9.86 -25.30 -20.00
N VAL A 262 8.75 -25.70 -20.62
CA VAL A 262 8.31 -27.11 -20.64
C VAL A 262 9.04 -27.95 -21.69
N SER A 263 8.99 -29.27 -21.53
CA SER A 263 9.47 -30.22 -22.54
C SER A 263 8.70 -30.06 -23.85
N ARG A 264 9.37 -30.29 -25.00
CA ARG A 264 8.70 -30.37 -26.31
C ARG A 264 7.65 -31.49 -26.41
N ALA A 265 7.66 -32.44 -25.48
CA ALA A 265 6.66 -33.50 -25.36
C ALA A 265 5.43 -33.09 -24.50
N THR A 266 5.46 -31.94 -23.84
CA THR A 266 4.33 -31.42 -23.05
C THR A 266 3.27 -30.85 -23.98
N SER A 267 2.04 -31.36 -23.87
CA SER A 267 0.87 -30.77 -24.54
C SER A 267 0.45 -29.51 -23.80
N VAL A 268 0.61 -28.34 -24.42
CA VAL A 268 0.18 -27.03 -23.87
C VAL A 268 -1.07 -26.57 -24.59
N VAL A 269 -2.21 -26.53 -23.88
CA VAL A 269 -3.50 -26.10 -24.43
C VAL A 269 -3.85 -24.72 -23.89
N TYR A 270 -4.08 -23.75 -24.78
CA TYR A 270 -4.52 -22.40 -24.42
C TYR A 270 -6.05 -22.25 -24.57
N ALA A 271 -6.70 -21.62 -23.59
CA ALA A 271 -8.08 -21.14 -23.70
C ALA A 271 -8.27 -19.79 -22.98
N LYS A 272 -8.74 -18.76 -23.69
CA LYS A 272 -8.95 -17.41 -23.09
C LYS A 272 -9.99 -17.42 -21.96
N GLY A 273 -11.07 -18.21 -22.11
CA GLY A 273 -12.13 -18.39 -21.10
C GLY A 273 -13.11 -17.21 -20.98
N CYS A 274 -12.61 -15.98 -20.81
CA CYS A 274 -13.42 -14.75 -20.75
C CYS A 274 -12.57 -13.51 -21.14
N ALA A 275 -13.17 -12.32 -21.11
CA ALA A 275 -12.45 -11.04 -21.09
C ALA A 275 -12.41 -10.47 -19.67
N ILE A 276 -11.50 -9.52 -19.42
CA ILE A 276 -11.20 -9.01 -18.07
C ILE A 276 -12.40 -8.32 -17.43
N ASN A 277 -13.08 -7.45 -18.19
CA ASN A 277 -14.21 -6.66 -17.71
C ASN A 277 -15.44 -6.86 -18.62
N ASP A 278 -15.89 -8.11 -18.74
CA ASP A 278 -17.05 -8.52 -19.52
C ASP A 278 -17.91 -9.52 -18.72
N GLN A 279 -19.20 -9.59 -19.06
CA GLN A 279 -20.18 -10.53 -18.50
C GLN A 279 -20.39 -11.78 -19.37
N ASP A 280 -19.78 -11.86 -20.56
CA ASP A 280 -19.88 -13.04 -21.41
C ASP A 280 -19.18 -14.28 -20.83
N LYS A 281 -19.96 -15.36 -20.68
CA LYS A 281 -19.53 -16.67 -20.16
C LYS A 281 -19.40 -17.73 -21.27
N SER A 282 -19.69 -17.39 -22.53
CA SER A 282 -19.76 -18.32 -23.67
C SER A 282 -18.50 -19.19 -23.84
N SER A 283 -17.33 -18.64 -23.51
CA SER A 283 -16.04 -19.28 -23.70
C SER A 283 -15.52 -20.07 -22.48
N ILE A 284 -16.26 -20.08 -21.36
CA ILE A 284 -15.85 -20.77 -20.13
C ILE A 284 -15.84 -22.30 -20.32
N GLU A 285 -16.82 -22.87 -21.01
CA GLU A 285 -16.92 -24.33 -21.24
C GLU A 285 -15.67 -24.89 -21.97
N ARG A 286 -15.15 -24.15 -22.96
CA ARG A 286 -13.91 -24.53 -23.66
C ARG A 286 -12.69 -24.51 -22.74
N ALA A 287 -12.64 -23.61 -21.77
CA ALA A 287 -11.58 -23.57 -20.78
C ALA A 287 -11.71 -24.69 -19.74
N VAL A 288 -12.95 -25.05 -19.34
CA VAL A 288 -13.23 -26.21 -18.49
C VAL A 288 -12.76 -27.51 -19.14
N GLN A 289 -13.07 -27.72 -20.42
CA GLN A 289 -12.59 -28.89 -21.18
C GLN A 289 -11.05 -28.94 -21.22
N ALA A 290 -10.41 -27.82 -21.55
CA ALA A 290 -8.94 -27.73 -21.56
C ALA A 290 -8.31 -28.10 -20.21
N ALA A 291 -8.93 -27.70 -19.09
CA ALA A 291 -8.48 -28.08 -17.76
C ALA A 291 -8.71 -29.57 -17.42
N GLN A 292 -9.83 -30.16 -17.84
CA GLN A 292 -10.13 -31.58 -17.63
C GLN A 292 -9.13 -32.50 -18.36
N ASP A 293 -8.66 -32.10 -19.54
CA ASP A 293 -7.67 -32.83 -20.33
C ASP A 293 -6.21 -32.60 -19.86
N ALA A 294 -6.00 -31.71 -18.89
CA ALA A 294 -4.68 -31.33 -18.37
C ALA A 294 -4.33 -32.01 -17.03
N ASN A 295 -3.04 -32.19 -16.76
CA ASN A 295 -2.57 -32.61 -15.43
C ASN A 295 -2.51 -31.45 -14.44
N VAL A 296 -2.36 -30.22 -14.95
CA VAL A 296 -2.30 -28.97 -14.19
C VAL A 296 -2.95 -27.88 -15.03
N ALA A 297 -3.68 -26.96 -14.40
CA ALA A 297 -4.15 -25.72 -15.01
C ALA A 297 -3.39 -24.52 -14.42
N VAL A 298 -2.81 -23.68 -15.28
CA VAL A 298 -2.28 -22.36 -14.92
C VAL A 298 -3.30 -21.33 -15.41
N VAL A 299 -3.98 -20.67 -14.48
CA VAL A 299 -5.03 -19.69 -14.77
C VAL A 299 -4.47 -18.29 -14.51
N VAL A 300 -4.42 -17.45 -15.55
CA VAL A 300 -3.83 -16.10 -15.52
C VAL A 300 -4.93 -15.06 -15.63
N LEU A 301 -5.24 -14.42 -14.50
CA LEU A 301 -6.35 -13.47 -14.32
C LEU A 301 -5.81 -12.11 -13.86
N GLY A 302 -6.72 -11.16 -13.67
CA GLY A 302 -6.42 -9.87 -13.04
C GLY A 302 -7.03 -8.73 -13.81
N GLU A 303 -6.18 -7.81 -14.26
CA GLU A 303 -6.58 -6.48 -14.70
C GLU A 303 -6.01 -6.12 -16.07
N GLN A 304 -6.49 -4.99 -16.61
CA GLN A 304 -5.99 -4.37 -17.82
C GLN A 304 -5.72 -2.88 -17.57
N SER A 305 -4.47 -2.46 -17.73
CA SER A 305 -4.06 -1.05 -17.79
C SER A 305 -4.39 -0.41 -19.14
N ARG A 306 -4.56 -1.24 -20.18
CA ARG A 306 -4.65 -0.84 -21.58
C ARG A 306 -5.61 -1.72 -22.37
N ARG A 307 -6.06 -1.19 -23.50
CA ARG A 307 -6.82 -1.94 -24.51
C ARG A 307 -5.86 -2.41 -25.60
N GLU A 308 -5.94 -3.69 -25.96
CA GLU A 308 -5.02 -4.34 -26.90
C GLU A 308 -5.76 -4.87 -28.14
N GLY A 309 -5.15 -4.73 -29.32
CA GLY A 309 -5.69 -5.21 -30.59
C GLY A 309 -6.47 -4.16 -31.41
N ASP A 310 -6.74 -4.50 -32.66
CA ASP A 310 -7.21 -3.56 -33.70
C ASP A 310 -8.57 -2.88 -33.41
N ASP A 311 -9.37 -3.46 -32.51
CA ASP A 311 -10.66 -2.91 -32.09
C ASP A 311 -10.68 -2.41 -30.64
N ALA A 312 -9.51 -1.98 -30.13
CA ALA A 312 -9.32 -1.45 -28.77
C ALA A 312 -10.37 -0.41 -28.33
N LYS A 313 -10.94 0.37 -29.25
CA LYS A 313 -12.02 1.35 -29.00
C LYS A 313 -13.33 0.71 -28.50
N HIS A 314 -13.65 -0.51 -28.93
CA HIS A 314 -14.89 -1.24 -28.59
C HIS A 314 -14.70 -2.26 -27.47
N LEU A 315 -13.45 -2.52 -27.04
CA LEU A 315 -13.16 -3.28 -25.83
C LEU A 315 -13.58 -2.52 -24.55
N PRO A 316 -13.84 -3.24 -23.43
CA PRO A 316 -14.09 -2.63 -22.13
C PRO A 316 -12.99 -1.62 -21.71
N PRO A 317 -13.30 -0.59 -20.90
CA PRO A 317 -12.29 0.33 -20.37
C PRO A 317 -11.24 -0.40 -19.52
N PRO A 318 -10.01 0.14 -19.42
CA PRO A 318 -9.05 -0.26 -18.40
C PRO A 318 -9.67 -0.35 -17.00
N THR A 319 -9.08 -1.18 -16.15
CA THR A 319 -9.54 -1.45 -14.77
C THR A 319 -8.53 -1.00 -13.72
N ASP A 320 -7.33 -0.61 -14.13
CA ASP A 320 -6.34 0.09 -13.33
C ASP A 320 -5.67 1.21 -14.14
N GLY A 321 -4.91 2.06 -13.45
CA GLY A 321 -4.22 3.22 -14.01
C GLY A 321 -4.95 4.56 -13.87
N GLU A 322 -4.31 5.63 -14.34
CA GLU A 322 -4.80 7.01 -14.27
C GLU A 322 -6.24 7.14 -14.83
N GLY A 323 -7.14 7.72 -14.05
CA GLY A 323 -8.55 7.93 -14.40
C GLY A 323 -9.44 6.67 -14.41
N TYR A 324 -8.93 5.50 -13.97
CA TYR A 324 -9.64 4.22 -14.01
C TYR A 324 -9.92 3.63 -12.61
N ASP A 325 -10.47 4.46 -11.71
CA ASP A 325 -10.94 4.03 -10.38
C ASP A 325 -12.02 2.95 -10.47
N VAL A 326 -12.13 2.13 -9.41
CA VAL A 326 -13.12 1.04 -9.32
C VAL A 326 -13.91 1.05 -8.02
N ALA A 327 -15.17 0.61 -8.12
CA ALA A 327 -16.07 0.46 -6.97
C ALA A 327 -15.86 -0.85 -6.17
N SER A 328 -15.09 -1.82 -6.70
CA SER A 328 -14.74 -3.06 -5.98
C SER A 328 -13.29 -3.45 -6.26
N LEU A 329 -12.69 -4.11 -5.26
CA LEU A 329 -11.36 -4.72 -5.36
C LEU A 329 -11.42 -6.19 -5.80
N ASP A 330 -12.61 -6.75 -6.03
CA ASP A 330 -12.76 -8.11 -6.55
C ASP A 330 -12.27 -8.21 -8.01
N LEU A 331 -12.10 -9.42 -8.54
CA LEU A 331 -11.83 -9.62 -9.96
C LEU A 331 -13.01 -9.10 -10.80
N THR A 332 -12.71 -8.30 -11.83
CA THR A 332 -13.70 -7.73 -12.73
C THR A 332 -14.30 -8.79 -13.68
N GLY A 333 -15.44 -8.45 -14.28
CA GLY A 333 -16.13 -9.33 -15.22
C GLY A 333 -16.57 -10.66 -14.61
N VAL A 334 -16.37 -11.75 -15.36
CA VAL A 334 -16.70 -13.14 -14.96
C VAL A 334 -15.45 -13.98 -14.68
N GLN A 335 -14.32 -13.34 -14.39
CA GLN A 335 -13.05 -14.02 -14.15
C GLN A 335 -13.09 -14.96 -12.94
N GLU A 336 -13.79 -14.60 -11.86
CA GLU A 336 -13.95 -15.52 -10.71
C GLU A 336 -14.87 -16.71 -11.05
N ASP A 337 -15.89 -16.53 -11.91
CA ASP A 337 -16.72 -17.64 -12.38
C ASP A 337 -15.93 -18.61 -13.26
N LEU A 338 -15.06 -18.11 -14.13
CA LEU A 338 -14.10 -18.93 -14.87
C LEU A 338 -13.22 -19.73 -13.90
N LEU A 339 -12.61 -19.07 -12.91
CA LEU A 339 -11.74 -19.74 -11.93
C LEU A 339 -12.48 -20.81 -11.12
N ARG A 340 -13.72 -20.54 -10.71
CA ARG A 340 -14.60 -21.50 -10.03
C ARG A 340 -14.90 -22.71 -10.91
N ALA A 341 -15.21 -22.49 -12.19
CA ALA A 341 -15.47 -23.56 -13.14
C ALA A 341 -14.23 -24.43 -13.40
N ILE A 342 -13.03 -23.84 -13.51
CA ILE A 342 -11.78 -24.58 -13.64
C ILE A 342 -11.50 -25.39 -12.37
N GLN A 343 -11.61 -24.80 -11.18
CA GLN A 343 -11.33 -25.50 -9.91
C GLN A 343 -12.30 -26.67 -9.68
N ALA A 344 -13.57 -26.53 -10.08
CA ALA A 344 -14.59 -27.57 -9.97
C ALA A 344 -14.30 -28.84 -10.81
N THR A 345 -13.37 -28.79 -11.77
CA THR A 345 -12.90 -29.97 -12.51
C THR A 345 -12.10 -30.95 -11.64
N GLY A 346 -11.56 -30.47 -10.50
CA GLY A 346 -10.59 -31.21 -9.69
C GLY A 346 -9.15 -31.12 -10.20
N THR A 347 -8.90 -30.47 -11.33
CA THR A 347 -7.54 -30.28 -11.87
C THR A 347 -6.69 -29.40 -10.95
N PRO A 348 -5.46 -29.81 -10.58
CA PRO A 348 -4.54 -28.98 -9.81
C PRO A 348 -4.35 -27.60 -10.46
N THR A 349 -4.80 -26.55 -9.77
CA THR A 349 -4.92 -25.20 -10.35
C THR A 349 -3.93 -24.23 -9.69
N VAL A 350 -3.11 -23.57 -10.51
CA VAL A 350 -2.28 -22.43 -10.11
C VAL A 350 -2.95 -21.16 -10.62
N LEU A 351 -3.21 -20.20 -9.75
CA LEU A 351 -3.62 -18.85 -10.13
C LEU A 351 -2.39 -17.94 -10.24
N VAL A 352 -2.26 -17.25 -11.36
CA VAL A 352 -1.33 -16.13 -11.54
C VAL A 352 -2.18 -14.87 -11.70
N LEU A 353 -1.87 -13.85 -10.90
CA LEU A 353 -2.51 -12.54 -10.96
C LEU A 353 -1.58 -11.54 -11.66
N ILE A 354 -2.14 -10.76 -12.58
CA ILE A 354 -1.48 -9.63 -13.25
C ILE A 354 -2.36 -8.39 -13.04
N ASN A 355 -1.89 -7.41 -12.27
CA ASN A 355 -2.71 -6.32 -11.73
C ASN A 355 -1.88 -5.13 -11.22
N GLY A 356 -2.38 -3.91 -11.42
CA GLY A 356 -1.76 -2.67 -10.91
C GLY A 356 -2.06 -2.38 -9.43
N ARG A 357 -3.10 -2.97 -8.84
CA ARG A 357 -3.52 -2.73 -7.44
C ARG A 357 -3.89 -4.01 -6.67
N PRO A 358 -4.03 -3.96 -5.33
CA PRO A 358 -4.48 -5.08 -4.52
C PRO A 358 -5.87 -5.64 -4.89
N LEU A 359 -5.94 -6.94 -5.18
CA LEU A 359 -7.21 -7.64 -5.47
C LEU A 359 -7.73 -8.46 -4.27
N SER A 360 -9.01 -8.30 -3.95
CA SER A 360 -9.74 -8.97 -2.85
C SER A 360 -10.18 -10.39 -3.21
N ILE A 361 -9.26 -11.24 -3.68
CA ILE A 361 -9.50 -12.60 -4.17
C ILE A 361 -9.86 -13.63 -3.07
N ARG A 362 -10.86 -13.34 -2.23
CA ARG A 362 -11.25 -14.14 -1.07
C ARG A 362 -11.55 -15.60 -1.42
N TRP A 363 -12.35 -15.83 -2.46
CA TRP A 363 -12.74 -17.19 -2.86
C TRP A 363 -11.51 -17.99 -3.31
N ALA A 364 -10.64 -17.40 -4.13
CA ALA A 364 -9.43 -18.07 -4.60
C ALA A 364 -8.45 -18.37 -3.46
N ALA A 365 -8.27 -17.43 -2.52
CA ALA A 365 -7.41 -17.61 -1.34
C ALA A 365 -7.81 -18.83 -0.49
N GLU A 366 -9.10 -19.17 -0.45
CA GLU A 366 -9.62 -20.38 0.19
C GLU A 366 -9.47 -21.63 -0.72
N HIS A 367 -9.95 -21.56 -1.97
CA HIS A 367 -10.22 -22.75 -2.81
C HIS A 367 -9.10 -23.16 -3.78
N VAL A 368 -8.21 -22.24 -4.18
CA VAL A 368 -7.12 -22.52 -5.14
C VAL A 368 -5.86 -22.94 -4.38
N PRO A 369 -5.15 -24.03 -4.77
CA PRO A 369 -4.00 -24.53 -4.01
C PRO A 369 -2.74 -23.66 -4.13
N ALA A 370 -2.46 -23.03 -5.27
CA ALA A 370 -1.31 -22.14 -5.45
C ALA A 370 -1.70 -20.80 -6.08
N ILE A 371 -1.12 -19.70 -5.56
CA ILE A 371 -1.43 -18.33 -6.00
C ILE A 371 -0.11 -17.54 -6.07
N LEU A 372 0.19 -17.01 -7.26
CA LEU A 372 1.25 -16.05 -7.55
C LEU A 372 0.63 -14.67 -7.81
N GLU A 373 1.18 -13.65 -7.17
CA GLU A 373 0.97 -12.24 -7.48
C GLU A 373 2.18 -11.76 -8.29
N ALA A 374 1.95 -11.42 -9.56
CA ALA A 374 3.00 -10.98 -10.47
C ALA A 374 2.96 -9.48 -10.78
N TRP A 375 1.94 -8.75 -10.31
CA TRP A 375 1.69 -7.35 -10.61
C TRP A 375 1.66 -7.07 -12.13
N GLN A 376 2.29 -5.98 -12.59
CA GLN A 376 2.56 -5.71 -14.00
C GLN A 376 4.09 -5.83 -14.21
N PRO A 377 4.61 -7.04 -14.50
CA PRO A 377 6.04 -7.37 -14.37
C PRO A 377 6.95 -6.89 -15.53
N GLY A 378 6.43 -6.11 -16.48
CA GLY A 378 7.18 -5.49 -17.56
C GLY A 378 7.65 -6.43 -18.67
N GLU A 379 8.59 -5.95 -19.50
CA GLU A 379 9.01 -6.60 -20.76
C GLU A 379 9.61 -8.00 -20.62
N ARG A 380 10.17 -8.36 -19.45
CA ARG A 380 10.65 -9.71 -19.14
C ARG A 380 9.74 -10.48 -18.18
N GLY A 381 8.54 -9.97 -17.95
CA GLY A 381 7.59 -10.50 -17.00
C GLY A 381 7.08 -11.90 -17.34
N ALA A 382 6.88 -12.22 -18.62
CA ALA A 382 6.49 -13.56 -19.06
C ALA A 382 7.54 -14.62 -18.72
N GLU A 383 8.83 -14.31 -18.92
CA GLU A 383 9.94 -15.17 -18.55
C GLU A 383 10.02 -15.31 -17.02
N ALA A 384 9.94 -14.21 -16.27
CA ALA A 384 9.96 -14.22 -14.81
C ALA A 384 8.81 -15.04 -14.18
N ILE A 385 7.59 -14.92 -14.71
CA ILE A 385 6.44 -15.75 -14.33
C ILE A 385 6.75 -17.23 -14.58
N ALA A 386 7.30 -17.56 -15.76
CA ALA A 386 7.64 -18.94 -16.10
C ALA A 386 8.80 -19.49 -15.24
N ASP A 387 9.81 -18.67 -14.92
CA ASP A 387 10.90 -19.06 -14.02
C ASP A 387 10.39 -19.46 -12.64
N VAL A 388 9.46 -18.66 -12.08
CA VAL A 388 8.83 -18.97 -10.80
C VAL A 388 7.98 -20.23 -10.93
N LEU A 389 7.07 -20.28 -11.92
CA LEU A 389 6.19 -21.44 -12.13
C LEU A 389 6.94 -22.77 -12.23
N PHE A 390 8.11 -22.81 -12.87
CA PHE A 390 8.90 -24.02 -13.09
C PHE A 390 10.15 -24.15 -12.19
N GLY A 391 10.33 -23.26 -11.21
CA GLY A 391 11.38 -23.36 -10.20
C GLY A 391 12.79 -23.00 -10.65
N ASP A 392 12.95 -22.32 -11.79
CA ASP A 392 14.23 -21.68 -12.16
C ASP A 392 14.51 -20.46 -11.27
N TYR A 393 13.47 -19.87 -10.67
CA TYR A 393 13.60 -18.88 -9.61
C TYR A 393 12.74 -19.25 -8.39
N ASN A 394 13.31 -19.14 -7.20
CA ASN A 394 12.58 -19.30 -5.94
C ASN A 394 12.02 -17.92 -5.52
N PRO A 395 10.69 -17.72 -5.51
CA PRO A 395 10.08 -16.40 -5.31
C PRO A 395 10.51 -15.78 -3.98
N SER A 396 10.90 -14.50 -4.03
CA SER A 396 11.43 -13.74 -2.90
C SER A 396 10.64 -12.48 -2.56
N GLY A 397 9.71 -12.07 -3.43
CA GLY A 397 8.91 -10.87 -3.28
C GLY A 397 8.10 -10.86 -1.99
N ARG A 398 7.87 -9.64 -1.47
CA ARG A 398 7.04 -9.37 -0.31
C ARG A 398 6.10 -8.21 -0.61
N LEU A 399 4.85 -8.31 -0.16
CA LEU A 399 3.84 -7.28 -0.36
C LEU A 399 4.26 -5.94 0.28
N ALA A 400 4.52 -4.93 -0.54
CA ALA A 400 4.75 -3.55 -0.09
C ALA A 400 3.44 -2.81 0.28
N ILE A 401 2.28 -3.43 0.06
CA ILE A 401 0.95 -2.91 0.34
C ILE A 401 0.09 -4.00 1.00
N THR A 402 -0.91 -3.62 1.79
CA THR A 402 -1.83 -4.61 2.39
C THR A 402 -2.91 -4.98 1.39
N ILE A 403 -3.19 -6.27 1.21
CA ILE A 403 -4.33 -6.75 0.42
C ILE A 403 -5.53 -6.94 1.35
N PRO A 404 -6.58 -6.09 1.28
CA PRO A 404 -7.78 -6.23 2.09
C PRO A 404 -8.64 -7.44 1.66
N ARG A 405 -9.68 -7.73 2.45
CA ARG A 405 -10.70 -8.75 2.12
C ARG A 405 -11.87 -8.20 1.29
N SER A 406 -12.05 -6.88 1.30
CA SER A 406 -13.16 -6.16 0.68
C SER A 406 -12.81 -4.68 0.66
N VAL A 407 -13.37 -3.93 -0.29
CA VAL A 407 -13.35 -2.46 -0.33
C VAL A 407 -13.85 -1.83 0.98
N GLY A 408 -14.78 -2.49 1.69
CA GLY A 408 -15.27 -2.04 3.01
C GLY A 408 -14.23 -2.08 4.15
N GLN A 409 -13.02 -2.59 3.91
CA GLN A 409 -11.90 -2.50 4.84
C GLN A 409 -10.99 -1.27 4.62
N LEU A 410 -11.22 -0.48 3.57
CA LEU A 410 -10.39 0.68 3.26
C LEU A 410 -10.62 1.84 4.25
N PRO A 411 -9.59 2.64 4.60
CA PRO A 411 -8.19 2.44 4.22
C PRO A 411 -7.54 1.25 4.97
N ALA A 412 -6.83 0.40 4.23
CA ALA A 412 -6.26 -0.85 4.72
C ALA A 412 -4.72 -0.82 4.68
N TYR A 413 -4.11 -0.59 5.84
CA TYR A 413 -2.65 -0.54 6.02
C TYR A 413 -2.24 -1.27 7.31
N TYR A 414 -0.95 -1.58 7.47
CA TYR A 414 -0.43 -2.38 8.59
C TYR A 414 -0.09 -1.53 9.83
N SER A 415 0.26 -0.26 9.63
CA SER A 415 0.63 0.74 10.65
C SER A 415 -0.60 1.39 11.30
N TYR A 416 -1.67 0.63 11.48
CA TYR A 416 -2.93 1.12 12.06
C TYR A 416 -2.81 1.41 13.56
N HIS A 417 -3.73 2.23 14.08
CA HIS A 417 -3.74 2.62 15.49
C HIS A 417 -4.29 1.53 16.43
N PRO A 418 -3.92 1.53 17.73
CA PRO A 418 -4.26 0.46 18.68
C PRO A 418 -5.76 0.23 18.88
N SER A 419 -6.62 1.19 18.54
CA SER A 419 -8.08 1.03 18.53
C SER A 419 -8.54 -0.13 17.64
N LYS A 420 -8.00 -0.26 16.43
CA LYS A 420 -8.33 -1.38 15.52
C LYS A 420 -7.83 -2.72 16.07
N ALA A 421 -6.64 -2.77 16.68
CA ALA A 421 -6.15 -3.98 17.35
C ALA A 421 -7.01 -4.38 18.56
N TYR A 422 -7.49 -3.40 19.33
CA TYR A 422 -8.37 -3.65 20.48
C TYR A 422 -9.68 -4.30 20.03
N TRP A 423 -10.35 -3.74 19.03
CA TRP A 423 -11.65 -4.27 18.56
C TRP A 423 -11.54 -5.56 17.76
N ILE A 424 -10.41 -5.85 17.10
CA ILE A 424 -10.14 -7.17 16.53
C ILE A 424 -10.04 -8.23 17.64
N ASN A 425 -9.28 -7.97 18.71
CA ASN A 425 -8.98 -9.00 19.73
C ASN A 425 -10.00 -9.10 20.88
N GLY A 426 -10.81 -8.06 21.10
CA GLY A 426 -11.74 -7.96 22.23
C GLY A 426 -13.11 -7.37 21.85
N GLY A 427 -13.45 -7.33 20.57
CA GLY A 427 -14.77 -6.92 20.10
C GLY A 427 -15.86 -7.97 20.34
N TRP A 428 -17.11 -7.53 20.24
CA TRP A 428 -18.28 -8.38 20.51
C TRP A 428 -18.67 -9.29 19.32
N THR A 429 -17.97 -9.17 18.19
CA THR A 429 -18.22 -9.94 16.97
C THR A 429 -17.54 -11.31 17.02
N HIS A 430 -18.26 -12.37 16.66
CA HIS A 430 -17.73 -13.75 16.57
C HIS A 430 -16.59 -13.93 15.52
N THR A 431 -16.42 -12.95 14.64
CA THR A 431 -15.46 -12.88 13.53
C THR A 431 -14.12 -12.22 13.89
N ASN A 432 -13.98 -11.60 15.08
CA ASN A 432 -12.85 -10.75 15.44
C ASN A 432 -12.70 -9.52 14.49
N GLY A 433 -13.75 -8.71 14.34
CA GLY A 433 -13.72 -7.45 13.58
C GLY A 433 -15.08 -6.93 13.14
N TYR A 434 -15.43 -7.13 11.86
CA TYR A 434 -16.71 -6.72 11.26
C TYR A 434 -17.75 -7.82 11.47
N VAL A 435 -19.05 -7.51 11.49
CA VAL A 435 -20.11 -8.49 11.81
C VAL A 435 -20.10 -9.73 10.89
N ASP A 436 -19.64 -9.55 9.65
CA ASP A 436 -19.65 -10.50 8.54
C ASP A 436 -18.25 -10.98 8.10
N MET A 437 -17.16 -10.35 8.57
CA MET A 437 -15.79 -10.75 8.23
C MET A 437 -14.74 -10.35 9.29
N PRO A 438 -13.60 -11.06 9.39
CA PRO A 438 -12.53 -10.68 10.32
C PRO A 438 -11.94 -9.31 9.97
N GLY A 439 -11.52 -8.57 10.99
CA GLY A 439 -10.91 -7.24 10.83
C GLY A 439 -9.45 -7.27 10.32
N THR A 440 -8.91 -8.47 10.10
CA THR A 440 -7.59 -8.71 9.52
C THR A 440 -7.65 -8.69 7.99
N PRO A 441 -6.56 -8.28 7.31
CA PRO A 441 -6.49 -8.29 5.84
C PRO A 441 -6.52 -9.72 5.27
N LEU A 442 -6.63 -9.82 3.94
CA LEU A 442 -6.47 -11.10 3.24
C LEU A 442 -4.99 -11.51 3.25
N TYR A 443 -4.10 -10.58 2.87
CA TYR A 443 -2.66 -10.71 2.99
C TYR A 443 -2.06 -9.41 3.58
N PRO A 444 -1.27 -9.48 4.68
CA PRO A 444 -0.71 -8.29 5.30
C PRO A 444 0.53 -7.76 4.56
N PHE A 445 0.85 -6.48 4.76
CA PHE A 445 2.16 -5.92 4.42
C PHE A 445 3.32 -6.82 4.91
N GLY A 446 4.35 -6.97 4.07
CA GLY A 446 5.53 -7.79 4.33
C GLY A 446 5.36 -9.28 4.07
N TYR A 447 4.16 -9.73 3.69
CA TYR A 447 3.87 -11.15 3.41
C TYR A 447 4.38 -11.59 2.04
N GLY A 448 4.83 -12.84 1.97
CA GLY A 448 5.25 -13.54 0.76
C GLY A 448 5.90 -14.86 1.16
N ARG A 449 5.70 -15.92 0.38
CA ARG A 449 6.26 -17.25 0.63
C ARG A 449 7.46 -17.53 -0.27
N SER A 450 8.16 -18.61 0.04
CA SER A 450 9.26 -19.18 -0.74
C SER A 450 9.01 -20.68 -0.96
N TYR A 451 9.71 -21.30 -1.91
CA TYR A 451 9.81 -22.76 -2.03
C TYR A 451 10.73 -23.39 -0.97
N THR A 452 11.48 -22.58 -0.22
CA THR A 452 12.22 -23.02 0.96
C THR A 452 11.62 -22.48 2.25
N ASN A 453 12.16 -22.93 3.39
CA ASN A 453 11.74 -22.53 4.72
C ASN A 453 12.85 -21.79 5.43
N PHE A 454 12.54 -20.61 5.96
CA PHE A 454 13.42 -19.90 6.89
C PHE A 454 13.00 -20.14 8.34
N HIS A 455 13.94 -20.02 9.27
CA HIS A 455 13.76 -20.11 10.71
C HIS A 455 14.55 -18.99 11.39
N TYR A 456 13.88 -18.26 12.29
CA TYR A 456 14.41 -17.12 13.01
C TYR A 456 14.78 -17.53 14.44
N SER A 457 15.97 -17.15 14.93
CA SER A 457 16.44 -17.49 16.28
C SER A 457 17.34 -16.40 16.88
N ASN A 458 17.60 -16.47 18.19
CA ASN A 458 18.60 -15.64 18.88
C ASN A 458 18.44 -14.12 18.70
N LEU A 459 17.21 -13.60 18.79
CA LEU A 459 16.96 -12.15 18.82
C LEU A 459 17.63 -11.51 20.05
N ARG A 460 18.55 -10.57 19.81
CA ARG A 460 19.32 -9.81 20.81
C ARG A 460 19.16 -8.31 20.58
N ILE A 461 19.15 -7.52 21.65
CA ILE A 461 19.03 -6.05 21.63
C ILE A 461 20.09 -5.49 22.57
N GLU A 462 21.15 -4.89 22.02
CA GLU A 462 22.37 -4.57 22.75
C GLU A 462 22.90 -3.17 22.39
N PRO A 463 23.07 -2.25 23.37
CA PRO A 463 22.58 -2.35 24.76
C PRO A 463 21.04 -2.32 24.83
N SER A 464 20.47 -2.93 25.87
CA SER A 464 19.02 -2.93 26.11
C SER A 464 18.49 -1.63 26.73
N GLU A 465 19.35 -0.64 26.97
CA GLU A 465 19.01 0.73 27.40
C GLU A 465 19.98 1.71 26.73
N ILE A 466 19.50 2.87 26.27
CA ILE A 466 20.30 3.89 25.59
C ILE A 466 20.02 5.29 26.13
N HIS A 467 21.03 6.16 26.00
CA HIS A 467 20.85 7.61 26.14
C HIS A 467 20.07 8.18 24.93
N PRO A 468 19.49 9.40 25.01
CA PRO A 468 18.74 10.00 23.90
C PRO A 468 19.53 10.18 22.60
N ASP A 469 20.87 10.24 22.68
CA ASP A 469 21.82 10.32 21.56
C ASP A 469 22.62 9.01 21.36
N GLY A 470 22.27 7.95 22.10
CA GLY A 470 22.88 6.63 21.97
C GLY A 470 22.23 5.78 20.88
N GLU A 471 22.88 4.67 20.56
CA GLU A 471 22.40 3.68 19.59
C GLU A 471 22.24 2.31 20.26
N THR A 472 21.27 1.54 19.78
CA THR A 472 21.11 0.11 20.13
C THR A 472 21.13 -0.73 18.86
N HIS A 473 21.66 -1.94 18.97
CA HIS A 473 21.71 -2.88 17.86
C HIS A 473 20.74 -4.04 18.07
N VAL A 474 19.92 -4.31 17.07
CA VAL A 474 19.01 -5.46 17.04
C VAL A 474 19.64 -6.50 16.13
N SER A 475 19.99 -7.67 16.66
CA SER A 475 20.50 -8.78 15.87
C SER A 475 19.63 -10.02 15.98
N VAL A 476 19.53 -10.78 14.89
CA VAL A 476 18.74 -12.01 14.82
C VAL A 476 19.41 -12.99 13.86
N ASP A 477 19.44 -14.27 14.21
CA ASP A 477 19.99 -15.30 13.33
C ASP A 477 18.89 -15.90 12.45
N ILE A 478 19.18 -16.04 11.15
CA ILE A 478 18.30 -16.57 10.11
C ILE A 478 18.93 -17.82 9.53
N GLU A 479 18.16 -18.91 9.45
CA GLU A 479 18.58 -20.19 8.89
C GLU A 479 17.64 -20.65 7.79
N ASN A 480 18.19 -21.08 6.64
CA ASN A 480 17.41 -21.77 5.62
C ASN A 480 17.31 -23.26 6.01
N SER A 481 16.17 -23.61 6.60
CA SER A 481 15.82 -24.96 7.09
C SER A 481 15.11 -25.83 6.03
N GLY A 482 15.00 -25.37 4.78
CA GLY A 482 14.44 -26.14 3.68
C GLY A 482 15.52 -26.82 2.81
N LYS A 483 15.11 -27.20 1.59
CA LYS A 483 15.93 -28.02 0.66
C LYS A 483 16.39 -27.27 -0.60
N GLN A 484 16.05 -25.99 -0.73
CA GLN A 484 16.40 -25.16 -1.89
C GLN A 484 17.05 -23.87 -1.41
N ALA A 485 17.97 -23.32 -2.19
CA ALA A 485 18.46 -21.96 -1.97
C ALA A 485 17.30 -20.96 -2.07
N GLY A 486 17.38 -19.84 -1.36
CA GLY A 486 16.33 -18.82 -1.42
C GLY A 486 16.76 -17.49 -0.79
N VAL A 487 15.95 -16.47 -1.02
CA VAL A 487 16.15 -15.12 -0.45
C VAL A 487 15.05 -14.83 0.57
N GLU A 488 15.46 -14.47 1.79
CA GLU A 488 14.55 -13.99 2.85
C GLU A 488 14.69 -12.49 3.02
N THR A 489 13.56 -11.80 3.19
CA THR A 489 13.51 -10.35 3.47
C THR A 489 13.14 -10.14 4.93
N VAL A 490 14.18 -10.05 5.76
CA VAL A 490 14.09 -9.86 7.22
C VAL A 490 13.62 -8.44 7.50
N GLN A 491 12.56 -8.28 8.29
CA GLN A 491 11.91 -6.99 8.52
C GLN A 491 11.93 -6.60 10.00
N LEU A 492 12.38 -5.37 10.28
CA LEU A 492 12.44 -4.80 11.62
C LEU A 492 11.24 -3.87 11.87
N TYR A 493 10.42 -4.24 12.85
CA TYR A 493 9.27 -3.44 13.28
C TYR A 493 9.45 -2.89 14.68
N LEU A 494 9.15 -1.59 14.85
CA LEU A 494 9.01 -0.93 16.15
C LEU A 494 7.57 -0.66 16.51
N ARG A 495 7.28 -0.67 17.81
CA ARG A 495 6.08 -0.11 18.42
C ARG A 495 6.46 0.68 19.66
N GLU A 496 6.12 1.96 19.69
CA GLU A 496 6.29 2.81 20.87
C GLU A 496 5.12 2.63 21.85
N HIS A 497 5.41 2.45 23.13
CA HIS A 497 4.44 2.39 24.23
C HIS A 497 4.60 3.58 25.18
N PHE A 498 3.48 3.98 25.80
CA PHE A 498 3.38 5.03 26.83
C PHE A 498 3.78 6.44 26.35
N THR A 499 3.50 6.74 25.08
CA THR A 499 3.76 8.02 24.41
C THR A 499 2.65 9.06 24.66
N PRO A 500 2.93 10.39 24.56
CA PRO A 500 1.92 11.46 24.74
C PRO A 500 0.87 11.59 23.63
N VAL A 501 0.88 10.67 22.65
CA VAL A 501 0.07 10.60 21.43
C VAL A 501 -0.06 9.13 21.04
N ALA A 502 -1.18 8.74 20.42
CA ALA A 502 -1.28 7.38 19.89
C ALA A 502 -0.26 7.16 18.75
N THR A 503 0.45 6.05 18.81
CA THR A 503 1.38 5.54 17.80
C THR A 503 0.80 4.29 17.13
N PRO A 504 1.24 3.92 15.91
CA PRO A 504 0.86 2.66 15.25
C PRO A 504 1.13 1.40 16.09
N VAL A 505 0.44 0.30 15.78
CA VAL A 505 0.69 -1.00 16.42
C VAL A 505 1.99 -1.67 15.98
N LYS A 506 2.51 -1.29 14.81
CA LYS A 506 3.89 -1.52 14.35
C LYS A 506 4.24 -0.55 13.23
N GLN A 507 5.52 -0.21 13.10
CA GLN A 507 6.08 0.56 12.00
C GLN A 507 7.39 -0.08 11.53
N LEU A 508 7.57 -0.21 10.21
CA LEU A 508 8.84 -0.65 9.64
C LEU A 508 9.93 0.40 9.93
N ARG A 509 11.12 -0.07 10.30
CA ARG A 509 12.32 0.77 10.54
C ARG A 509 13.56 0.30 9.82
N GLY A 510 13.59 -0.96 9.37
CA GLY A 510 14.67 -1.52 8.56
C GLY A 510 14.23 -2.82 7.92
N PHE A 511 14.91 -3.22 6.85
CA PHE A 511 14.81 -4.54 6.28
C PHE A 511 16.16 -4.94 5.68
N GLU A 512 16.45 -6.24 5.64
CA GLU A 512 17.65 -6.80 5.02
C GLU A 512 17.26 -8.00 4.15
N ARG A 513 17.78 -8.05 2.92
CA ARG A 513 17.57 -9.17 2.00
C ARG A 513 18.78 -10.10 2.05
N LEU A 514 18.55 -11.37 2.39
CA LEU A 514 19.61 -12.37 2.53
C LEU A 514 19.36 -13.58 1.63
N GLN A 515 20.29 -13.86 0.73
CA GLN A 515 20.38 -15.17 0.09
C GLN A 515 21.01 -16.19 1.05
N LEU A 516 20.40 -17.37 1.15
CA LEU A 516 20.84 -18.48 1.98
C LEU A 516 20.74 -19.81 1.23
N GLU A 517 21.84 -20.57 1.22
CA GLU A 517 21.87 -21.97 0.78
C GLU A 517 21.17 -22.90 1.80
N PRO A 518 20.72 -24.11 1.42
CA PRO A 518 20.14 -25.08 2.36
C PRO A 518 21.06 -25.35 3.56
N GLY A 519 20.53 -25.24 4.78
CA GLY A 519 21.28 -25.36 6.03
C GLY A 519 22.18 -24.16 6.37
N GLN A 520 22.26 -23.12 5.52
CA GLN A 520 23.05 -21.94 5.82
C GLN A 520 22.36 -21.07 6.87
N LYS A 521 23.15 -20.61 7.84
CA LYS A 521 22.74 -19.67 8.89
C LYS A 521 23.57 -18.38 8.81
N LYS A 522 22.93 -17.21 8.91
CA LYS A 522 23.55 -15.87 8.97
C LYS A 522 22.92 -15.04 10.08
N THR A 523 23.63 -14.04 10.60
CA THR A 523 23.09 -13.08 11.59
C THR A 523 22.88 -11.72 10.92
N VAL A 524 21.65 -11.24 10.93
CA VAL A 524 21.27 -9.87 10.55
C VAL A 524 21.55 -8.93 11.72
N ARG A 525 21.96 -7.68 11.45
CA ARG A 525 22.11 -6.63 12.47
C ARG A 525 21.62 -5.28 11.97
N PHE A 526 20.59 -4.76 12.63
CA PHE A 526 20.12 -3.39 12.47
C PHE A 526 20.69 -2.49 13.58
N THR A 527 20.85 -1.21 13.27
CA THR A 527 21.13 -0.15 14.25
C THR A 527 19.92 0.76 14.37
N LEU A 528 19.57 1.14 15.60
CA LEU A 528 18.50 2.08 15.91
C LEU A 528 19.08 3.22 16.74
N GLY A 529 19.04 4.43 16.21
CA GLY A 529 19.49 5.65 16.89
C GLY A 529 18.36 6.67 17.01
N ALA A 530 18.75 7.93 17.20
CA ALA A 530 17.81 9.04 17.38
C ALA A 530 16.82 9.24 16.22
N GLU A 531 17.21 8.90 14.99
CA GLU A 531 16.41 9.12 13.78
C GLU A 531 15.29 8.09 13.62
N GLU A 532 15.53 6.82 13.99
CA GLU A 532 14.56 5.73 13.92
C GLU A 532 13.57 5.76 15.10
N LEU A 533 13.94 6.43 16.19
CA LEU A 533 13.19 6.51 17.45
C LEU A 533 12.44 7.84 17.65
N LYS A 534 12.53 8.79 16.71
CA LYS A 534 11.89 10.11 16.84
C LYS A 534 10.36 10.03 16.76
N LEU A 535 9.69 10.76 17.64
CA LEU A 535 8.23 10.83 17.69
C LEU A 535 7.75 12.22 17.23
N LEU A 536 6.81 12.27 16.29
CA LEU A 536 6.11 13.52 15.97
C LEU A 536 5.22 13.93 17.17
N ALA A 537 5.53 15.02 17.85
CA ALA A 537 4.77 15.53 19.00
C ALA A 537 3.45 16.20 18.57
N ARG A 538 2.59 16.54 19.54
CA ARG A 538 1.30 17.22 19.25
C ARG A 538 1.47 18.57 18.53
N GLY A 539 2.49 19.35 18.87
CA GLY A 539 2.81 20.62 18.20
C GLY A 539 3.58 20.48 16.89
N LEU A 540 3.42 19.36 16.17
CA LEU A 540 4.04 19.04 14.87
C LEU A 540 5.58 19.08 14.80
N CYS A 541 6.27 19.37 15.90
CA CYS A 541 7.71 19.21 16.03
C CYS A 541 8.04 17.72 16.26
N PHE A 542 9.09 17.20 15.61
CA PHE A 542 9.69 15.94 16.03
C PHE A 542 10.37 16.12 17.38
N SER A 543 10.05 15.27 18.35
CA SER A 543 10.64 15.30 19.68
C SER A 543 11.04 13.89 20.15
N ARG A 544 12.04 13.84 21.03
CA ARG A 544 12.41 12.63 21.74
C ARG A 544 11.64 12.62 23.06
N THR A 545 10.84 11.58 23.29
CA THR A 545 10.08 11.40 24.54
C THR A 545 10.43 10.06 25.16
N LYS A 546 10.31 9.97 26.49
CA LYS A 546 10.46 8.68 27.19
C LYS A 546 9.35 7.74 26.71
N ALA A 547 9.74 6.68 26.02
CA ALA A 547 8.86 5.64 25.50
C ALA A 547 9.51 4.27 25.74
N ILE A 548 8.69 3.23 25.86
CA ILE A 548 9.17 1.84 25.84
C ILE A 548 8.97 1.31 24.43
N PHE A 549 10.05 0.87 23.79
CA PHE A 549 10.01 0.31 22.45
C PHE A 549 9.87 -1.22 22.51
N CYS A 550 8.83 -1.74 21.86
CA CYS A 550 8.69 -3.17 21.62
C CYS A 550 9.19 -3.50 20.22
N LEU A 551 10.10 -4.48 20.15
CA LEU A 551 10.66 -5.04 18.93
C LEU A 551 10.01 -6.38 18.62
N ARG A 552 9.75 -6.64 17.33
CA ARG A 552 9.12 -7.90 16.88
C ARG A 552 9.70 -8.36 15.56
N CYS A 553 10.15 -9.62 15.53
CA CYS A 553 10.30 -10.39 14.30
C CYS A 553 9.00 -11.19 14.12
N ASP A 554 8.24 -10.93 13.06
CA ASP A 554 7.06 -11.70 12.70
C ASP A 554 7.50 -12.88 11.79
N ASP A 555 7.22 -14.13 12.19
CA ASP A 555 7.29 -15.32 11.31
C ASP A 555 5.92 -16.01 11.30
N TRP A 556 5.45 -16.44 10.13
CA TRP A 556 4.05 -16.83 9.87
C TRP A 556 3.95 -18.26 9.33
N LYS A 557 3.71 -19.25 10.20
CA LYS A 557 3.46 -20.65 9.76
C LYS A 557 2.20 -21.26 10.39
N LEU A 558 1.55 -22.15 9.63
CA LEU A 558 0.19 -22.67 9.81
C LEU A 558 0.17 -24.16 10.24
N PHE A 559 -0.96 -24.59 10.78
CA PHE A 559 -1.17 -25.88 11.48
C PHE A 559 -1.26 -27.13 10.59
N GLY A 560 -0.88 -28.28 11.16
CA GLY A 560 -1.25 -29.64 10.74
C GLY A 560 -1.39 -30.56 11.97
N ARG A 561 -2.34 -31.51 11.96
CA ARG A 561 -2.69 -32.33 13.14
C ARG A 561 -1.89 -33.64 13.24
N CYS A 562 -1.59 -34.07 14.47
CA CYS A 562 -1.49 -35.49 14.82
C CYS A 562 -2.05 -35.76 16.23
N ARG A 563 -2.53 -36.98 16.51
CA ARG A 563 -3.15 -37.37 17.80
C ARG A 563 -2.17 -38.15 18.68
N CYS A 564 -2.26 -37.97 19.99
CA CYS A 564 -2.02 -39.04 20.99
C CYS A 564 -2.79 -38.74 22.30
N GLN A 565 -3.02 -39.79 23.10
CA GLN A 565 -3.82 -39.76 24.35
C GLN A 565 -2.93 -39.72 25.60
N GLU A 566 -3.38 -39.06 26.67
CA GLU A 566 -3.23 -39.41 28.11
C GLU A 566 -3.92 -38.28 28.92
N LYS A 567 -4.92 -38.50 29.79
CA LYS A 567 -5.02 -39.18 31.11
C LYS A 567 -4.49 -38.35 32.30
N PHE A 568 -5.15 -38.56 33.45
CA PHE A 568 -5.08 -37.82 34.74
C PHE A 568 -5.73 -36.42 34.76
N GLY A 569 -6.41 -35.98 35.84
CA GLY A 569 -6.89 -36.73 37.00
C GLY A 569 -7.08 -35.90 38.30
N SER A 570 -8.34 -35.65 38.70
CA SER A 570 -8.74 -35.10 40.04
C SER A 570 -8.32 -33.63 40.33
N LYS A 571 -8.93 -32.82 41.22
CA LYS A 571 -10.08 -32.91 42.15
C LYS A 571 -10.91 -31.61 42.09
N ARG A 572 -12.19 -31.65 42.52
CA ARG A 572 -12.99 -30.45 42.90
C ARG A 572 -12.72 -30.04 44.36
N PRO A 573 -13.18 -28.85 44.78
CA PRO A 573 -14.28 -28.81 45.74
C PRO A 573 -15.47 -27.95 45.30
N GLU A 574 -16.52 -27.94 46.10
CA GLU A 574 -17.88 -27.49 45.79
C GLU A 574 -18.23 -26.10 46.35
N SER A 575 -19.19 -25.44 45.73
CA SER A 575 -20.18 -24.58 46.41
C SER A 575 -21.47 -24.55 45.59
N SER A 576 -22.62 -24.37 46.23
CA SER A 576 -23.90 -24.94 45.78
C SER A 576 -25.06 -23.94 45.67
N ILE A 577 -26.23 -24.44 45.23
CA ILE A 577 -27.58 -23.86 45.38
C ILE A 577 -27.95 -22.71 44.43
N TRP A 578 -28.74 -23.01 43.38
CA TRP A 578 -30.20 -22.77 43.34
C TRP A 578 -30.84 -23.67 42.25
N SER A 579 -32.16 -23.88 42.31
CA SER A 579 -32.81 -25.07 41.73
C SER A 579 -34.15 -24.84 41.01
N ARG A 580 -34.52 -25.78 40.11
CA ARG A 580 -35.84 -26.00 39.47
C ARG A 580 -36.18 -24.95 38.39
N SER A 581 -36.91 -25.25 37.30
CA SER A 581 -37.72 -26.41 36.85
C SER A 581 -37.71 -26.45 35.29
N SER A 582 -37.56 -27.58 34.57
CA SER A 582 -38.61 -28.56 34.16
C SER A 582 -39.95 -27.92 33.70
N ILE A 583 -40.61 -28.29 32.58
CA ILE A 583 -40.53 -29.50 31.74
C ILE A 583 -41.12 -29.25 30.31
N SER A 584 -41.13 -30.27 29.43
CA SER A 584 -41.75 -30.35 28.07
C SER A 584 -43.28 -30.08 28.03
N SER A 585 -44.06 -30.05 26.93
CA SER A 585 -44.06 -30.74 25.60
C SER A 585 -45.17 -30.11 24.70
N ALA A 586 -44.97 -29.83 23.40
CA ALA A 586 -45.30 -30.64 22.20
C ALA A 586 -46.76 -30.62 21.64
N ARG A 587 -46.86 -30.74 20.29
CA ARG A 587 -48.01 -31.08 19.40
C ARG A 587 -49.05 -29.97 19.05
N GLU A 588 -49.18 -29.61 17.76
CA GLU A 588 -50.12 -30.12 16.70
C GLU A 588 -51.55 -29.50 16.82
N CYS A 589 -52.32 -29.19 15.77
CA CYS A 589 -52.25 -29.50 14.33
C CYS A 589 -53.16 -28.55 13.49
N ARG A 590 -52.82 -28.27 12.21
CA ARG A 590 -53.73 -28.01 11.04
C ARG A 590 -54.70 -26.78 11.10
N ASN A 591 -55.20 -26.19 10.00
CA ASN A 591 -55.06 -26.41 8.55
C ASN A 591 -55.53 -25.14 7.76
N ARG A 592 -54.95 -24.89 6.56
CA ARG A 592 -55.60 -24.38 5.31
C ARG A 592 -56.40 -23.04 5.32
N GLU A 593 -56.52 -22.27 4.24
CA GLU A 593 -55.95 -22.27 2.87
C GLU A 593 -56.15 -20.88 2.22
N GLN A 594 -55.21 -20.44 1.37
CA GLN A 594 -55.42 -19.59 0.16
C GLN A 594 -56.03 -18.16 0.34
N LEU A 595 -55.82 -17.15 -0.52
CA LEU A 595 -55.06 -16.95 -1.78
C LEU A 595 -54.81 -15.42 -1.93
N GLY A 596 -53.87 -14.99 -2.80
CA GLY A 596 -53.81 -13.58 -3.27
C GLY A 596 -52.47 -12.85 -3.11
N ARG A 597 -51.65 -12.87 -4.17
CA ARG A 597 -50.48 -11.98 -4.41
C ARG A 597 -50.91 -10.79 -5.32
N PRO A 598 -50.02 -9.91 -5.82
CA PRO A 598 -49.12 -8.94 -5.15
C PRO A 598 -49.13 -7.54 -5.86
N LEU A 599 -48.09 -6.71 -5.60
CA LEU A 599 -47.52 -5.60 -6.41
C LEU A 599 -47.63 -4.14 -5.89
N ASN A 600 -46.54 -3.69 -5.26
CA ASN A 600 -45.57 -2.69 -5.77
C ASN A 600 -45.98 -1.35 -6.41
N ARG A 601 -45.12 -0.36 -6.07
CA ARG A 601 -44.74 0.89 -6.77
C ARG A 601 -45.74 2.04 -6.78
N PHE A 602 -45.25 3.22 -6.37
CA PHE A 602 -45.45 4.48 -7.10
C PHE A 602 -44.18 5.35 -7.06
N LEU A 603 -44.01 6.17 -8.09
CA LEU A 603 -42.90 7.10 -8.36
C LEU A 603 -43.48 8.52 -8.49
N HIS A 604 -42.86 9.51 -7.82
CA HIS A 604 -42.89 10.95 -8.21
C HIS A 604 -44.29 11.63 -8.33
N PRO A 605 -44.45 12.94 -8.67
CA PRO A 605 -43.48 13.94 -9.11
C PRO A 605 -43.52 15.31 -8.40
N ALA A 606 -42.87 16.29 -9.05
CA ALA A 606 -42.42 17.60 -8.60
C ALA A 606 -43.44 18.77 -8.66
N ALA A 607 -42.92 19.94 -8.25
CA ALA A 607 -43.14 21.29 -8.82
C ALA A 607 -44.22 22.23 -8.23
N GLY A 608 -43.72 23.40 -7.80
CA GLY A 608 -44.20 24.70 -8.30
C GLY A 608 -45.28 25.46 -7.51
N ALA A 609 -44.91 26.61 -6.94
CA ALA A 609 -45.57 27.92 -7.18
C ALA A 609 -45.00 29.02 -6.26
N SER A 610 -44.99 30.25 -6.78
CA SER A 610 -44.57 31.48 -6.11
C SER A 610 -45.69 32.12 -5.28
N VAL A 611 -45.35 33.08 -4.40
CA VAL A 611 -45.89 34.47 -4.35
C VAL A 611 -45.42 35.21 -3.07
N LYS A 612 -44.91 36.44 -3.25
CA LYS A 612 -44.95 37.69 -2.42
C LYS A 612 -45.02 37.59 -0.87
N SER A 613 -44.52 38.54 -0.06
CA SER A 613 -43.63 39.71 -0.19
C SER A 613 -43.63 40.41 1.19
N GLN A 614 -42.50 40.90 1.72
CA GLN A 614 -42.42 42.18 2.46
C GLN A 614 -41.00 42.49 2.94
N ASP A 615 -40.67 43.78 2.92
CA ASP A 615 -39.41 44.37 3.36
C ASP A 615 -39.27 44.39 4.90
N ASN A 616 -38.03 44.36 5.42
CA ASN A 616 -37.41 45.60 5.92
C ASN A 616 -35.95 45.48 6.42
N SER A 617 -35.13 46.39 5.87
CA SER A 617 -34.10 47.23 6.52
C SER A 617 -32.89 46.62 7.28
N CYS A 618 -31.87 47.48 7.46
CA CYS A 618 -30.49 47.11 7.79
C CYS A 618 -29.91 47.92 8.96
N ARG A 619 -29.17 47.24 9.86
CA ARG A 619 -28.04 47.75 10.70
C ARG A 619 -28.38 48.81 11.79
N PRO A 620 -27.41 49.20 12.67
CA PRO A 620 -26.66 48.35 13.62
C PRO A 620 -26.49 48.99 15.04
N ALA A 621 -26.16 48.23 16.10
CA ALA A 621 -25.67 48.83 17.37
C ALA A 621 -24.84 47.92 18.31
N SER A 622 -23.68 48.46 18.73
CA SER A 622 -22.99 48.34 20.05
C SER A 622 -22.72 46.99 20.74
N ALA A 623 -21.43 46.78 21.08
CA ALA A 623 -20.90 45.79 22.03
C ALA A 623 -20.90 46.32 23.50
N PRO A 624 -20.17 45.71 24.46
CA PRO A 624 -20.31 44.35 25.00
C PRO A 624 -20.64 44.36 26.51
N ARG A 625 -21.26 43.29 27.04
CA ARG A 625 -21.47 43.13 28.50
C ARG A 625 -20.39 42.27 29.16
N ARG A 626 -19.77 42.80 30.21
CA ARG A 626 -18.96 42.02 31.18
C ARG A 626 -19.89 41.27 32.13
N CYS A 627 -19.54 40.02 32.47
CA CYS A 627 -20.09 39.33 33.65
C CYS A 627 -18.93 38.78 34.50
N HIS A 628 -19.03 38.95 35.81
CA HIS A 628 -18.05 38.46 36.78
C HIS A 628 -18.12 36.94 36.91
N LEU A 629 -16.95 36.28 36.99
CA LEU A 629 -16.81 34.94 37.54
C LEU A 629 -16.14 35.03 38.91
N SER A 630 -16.78 34.45 39.92
CA SER A 630 -16.28 34.46 41.30
C SER A 630 -15.28 33.34 41.53
N SER A 631 -14.21 33.66 42.26
CA SER A 631 -13.19 32.70 42.68
C SER A 631 -13.73 31.77 43.78
N ARG A 632 -13.77 30.46 43.52
CA ARG A 632 -13.79 29.44 44.59
C ARG A 632 -12.47 28.67 44.56
N ALA A 633 -11.79 28.65 45.70
CA ALA A 633 -10.53 27.93 45.86
C ALA A 633 -10.76 26.41 45.80
N PHE A 634 -9.86 25.71 45.11
CA PHE A 634 -9.73 24.25 45.20
C PHE A 634 -8.48 23.91 46.01
N THR A 635 -8.66 23.15 47.07
CA THR A 635 -7.58 22.58 47.89
C THR A 635 -6.75 21.56 47.10
N PRO A 636 -5.44 21.47 47.32
CA PRO A 636 -4.57 20.58 46.53
C PRO A 636 -4.80 19.11 46.93
N TRP A 637 -5.16 18.28 45.97
CA TRP A 637 -5.24 16.83 46.18
C TRP A 637 -3.86 16.23 46.42
N THR A 638 -3.78 15.38 47.45
CA THR A 638 -2.53 14.78 47.93
C THR A 638 -1.96 13.74 46.96
N LYS A 639 -0.63 13.67 46.88
CA LYS A 639 0.11 12.68 46.09
C LYS A 639 -0.15 11.25 46.58
N ARG A 640 -1.14 10.54 46.01
CA ARG A 640 -1.16 9.07 46.05
C ARG A 640 -0.26 8.52 44.95
N ARG A 641 0.82 7.83 45.34
CA ARG A 641 1.62 7.02 44.42
C ARG A 641 0.77 5.85 43.93
N LEU A 642 0.39 5.84 42.66
CA LEU A 642 -0.07 4.64 41.98
C LEU A 642 1.15 3.78 41.62
N THR A 643 1.69 3.07 42.61
CA THR A 643 2.58 1.92 42.37
C THR A 643 1.74 0.70 42.06
N GLN A 644 1.24 0.61 40.83
CA GLN A 644 0.86 -0.66 40.23
C GLN A 644 1.90 -0.99 39.15
N PRO A 645 2.49 -2.20 39.14
CA PRO A 645 3.38 -2.60 38.07
C PRO A 645 2.56 -2.74 36.77
N PRO A 646 2.99 -2.16 35.63
CA PRO A 646 2.37 -2.48 34.35
C PRO A 646 2.65 -3.96 34.06
N VAL A 647 1.59 -4.76 34.05
CA VAL A 647 1.66 -6.19 33.70
C VAL A 647 1.93 -6.30 32.20
N LEU A 648 3.07 -6.91 31.85
CA LEU A 648 3.47 -7.13 30.48
C LEU A 648 2.69 -8.31 29.90
N TYR A 649 1.55 -8.05 29.26
CA TYR A 649 0.82 -9.07 28.52
C TYR A 649 1.39 -9.26 27.11
N VAL A 650 2.01 -10.41 26.90
CA VAL A 650 2.24 -10.97 25.56
C VAL A 650 0.88 -11.32 24.96
N LEU A 651 0.46 -10.59 23.93
CA LEU A 651 -0.68 -10.99 23.09
C LEU A 651 -0.19 -11.86 21.93
N TYR A 652 0.01 -13.14 22.25
CA TYR A 652 -0.38 -14.25 21.38
C TYR A 652 -1.81 -14.65 21.79
N ALA A 653 -2.77 -14.58 20.88
CA ALA A 653 -4.16 -15.00 21.10
C ALA A 653 -4.92 -15.06 19.76
N ASN A 654 -5.83 -15.99 19.48
CA ASN A 654 -6.08 -17.35 20.01
C ASN A 654 -7.20 -18.01 19.15
N PRO A 655 -7.60 -19.29 19.34
CA PRO A 655 -7.03 -20.42 20.14
C PRO A 655 -6.76 -21.67 19.24
N HIS A 656 -6.44 -22.91 19.67
CA HIS A 656 -5.68 -23.56 20.76
C HIS A 656 -5.58 -25.07 20.39
N PRO A 657 -4.70 -25.90 21.00
CA PRO A 657 -3.49 -25.64 21.79
C PRO A 657 -2.25 -26.17 20.99
N SER A 658 -1.10 -26.64 21.50
CA SER A 658 -0.51 -26.82 22.85
C SER A 658 1.03 -26.76 22.77
N ALA A 659 1.70 -26.64 23.94
CA ALA A 659 3.15 -26.64 24.16
C ALA A 659 3.94 -25.48 23.51
N ALA A 660 4.73 -24.76 24.32
CA ALA A 660 5.42 -23.54 23.91
C ALA A 660 6.87 -23.47 24.42
N ALA A 661 7.74 -22.92 23.58
CA ALA A 661 8.99 -22.27 23.96
C ALA A 661 9.21 -21.09 23.01
N GLY A 662 9.44 -19.89 23.56
CA GLY A 662 9.62 -18.67 22.78
C GLY A 662 10.26 -17.57 23.62
N LEU A 663 11.22 -16.85 23.03
CA LEU A 663 12.05 -15.86 23.72
C LEU A 663 11.47 -14.44 23.55
N THR A 664 11.51 -13.66 24.63
CA THR A 664 11.11 -12.24 24.65
C THR A 664 12.02 -11.46 25.59
N CYS A 665 12.53 -10.31 25.15
CA CYS A 665 13.23 -9.33 25.97
C CYS A 665 12.43 -8.02 26.04
N ALA A 666 12.51 -7.31 27.17
CA ALA A 666 11.81 -6.05 27.39
C ALA A 666 12.75 -5.00 27.98
N MET A 667 12.73 -3.80 27.40
CA MET A 667 13.51 -2.63 27.81
C MET A 667 12.80 -1.89 28.95
N LYS A 668 13.53 -1.56 30.03
CA LYS A 668 13.09 -0.69 31.14
C LYS A 668 14.06 0.48 31.27
N TRP A 669 13.88 1.33 32.29
CA TRP A 669 14.74 2.49 32.56
C TRP A 669 14.70 2.78 34.05
N THR A 670 15.84 3.11 34.67
CA THR A 670 15.89 3.50 36.09
C THR A 670 16.45 4.91 36.29
N ASN A 671 15.95 5.62 37.30
CA ASN A 671 16.50 6.93 37.68
C ASN A 671 17.67 6.71 38.64
N SER A 672 18.89 7.07 38.24
CA SER A 672 19.94 7.39 39.20
C SER A 672 19.66 8.77 39.82
N ARG A 673 19.67 8.84 41.16
CA ARG A 673 19.83 10.11 41.89
C ARG A 673 21.24 10.14 42.44
N SER A 674 21.84 11.33 42.40
CA SER A 674 23.15 11.60 42.99
C SER A 674 23.10 11.51 44.51
N ASP A 675 23.99 10.70 45.10
CA ASP A 675 24.30 10.78 46.51
C ASP A 675 25.22 11.98 46.78
N SER A 676 25.01 12.65 47.91
CA SER A 676 25.90 13.66 48.47
C SER A 676 26.00 13.42 49.98
N PRO A 677 27.20 13.44 50.58
CA PRO A 677 27.42 13.04 51.97
C PRO A 677 26.92 14.11 52.97
N PRO A 678 26.69 13.73 54.24
CA PRO A 678 26.03 14.60 55.22
C PRO A 678 27.00 15.59 55.87
N LEU A 679 26.50 16.78 56.23
CA LEU A 679 27.15 17.70 57.15
C LEU A 679 26.11 18.37 58.07
N ASN A 680 26.48 18.50 59.35
CA ASN A 680 25.60 18.91 60.45
C ASN A 680 25.34 20.41 60.49
N ARG A 681 24.08 20.82 60.68
CA ARG A 681 23.57 21.42 61.94
C ARG A 681 22.06 21.62 61.93
#